data_AF-T0TYM8-F1
#
_entry.id   AF-T0TYM8-F1
#
_cell.length_a   1.000
_cell.length_b   1.000
_cell.length_c   1.000
_cell.angle_alpha   90.00
_cell.angle_beta   90.00
_cell.angle_gamma   90.00
#
_symmetry.space_group_name_H-M   'P 1'
#
loop_
_entity.id
_entity.type
_entity.pdbx_description
1 polymer ?
#
loop_
_entity_poly.entity_id
_entity_poly.type
_entity_poly.pdbx_seq_one_letter_code
_entity_poly.pdbx_strand_id
1 'polypeptide(L)'
;MVNVEDFGADHSVTKTIINPKDKPKETKATIELDKALTGRDLKDGEFSFELYEGATKLQTVTNKNGKVTFDPISYKEAGEHTYTVKEVVGNTPGITYDTTEKQVTVKVTQDGQALKADLVYPENKTFNNTYTAPQPAKAKISASKILEGAELKNGEFNFQLLDETGKVLQTKQNAADGTVTFDDISYSSEDAGKTFHYTIKEVIPESKTKGMTYDEGSIDATVTVTKDDASNTLKASVAYGDKKSFTNKLVTTSIPPTPPTVDKPELKLYSIQLHKVNQEGKALAGAVFGLFEADGTTPVANPYGEGQATATSSDEEGKKGLVTFIGLEAKDYVVKELTAPEGYQLSTDVIKVSTSELKAATNLVVDKGTVVNKPFTSIPPTPPTVDKPELKLYSIQLHKVNQEGKALVGAVFGLFEADGTTPVANPYGEGQATATSDANGLVTFTGLEAKDYVVRELTAPDGYQLSDEVIKIAASDLVASNNVVDKGNVVNKPFTSIPPTPPTVDKPELKLYNIQLHKVSEEGKGLLGAVFGLYEADGTTPVANPYGEGQATATSDENGLVTFIGFEAKDYVIKELTAPTGYQLLTNPITVSASDFTQAKDLVVDKGNVVNNKIPPYTPPYTPPYTPPTPPTTPPTTPSTPPTPSTDKPKGNQPSGKQSKEGKKQSLPSTGETVSAGFITAGLVLASAGSMLVAKKRHE
;
A
#
# COMPACT_ATOMS: atom_id res chain seq x y z
N MET A 1 116.22 -28.20 -25.82
CA MET A 1 117.64 -28.63 -25.79
C MET A 1 117.67 -30.07 -26.26
N VAL A 2 118.65 -30.44 -27.09
CA VAL A 2 118.90 -31.82 -27.50
C VAL A 2 120.16 -32.24 -26.74
N ASN A 3 120.14 -33.38 -26.05
CA ASN A 3 121.32 -33.86 -25.34
C ASN A 3 122.17 -34.69 -26.30
N VAL A 4 123.49 -34.69 -26.09
CA VAL A 4 124.46 -35.40 -26.96
C VAL A 4 124.19 -36.91 -27.02
N GLU A 5 123.50 -37.44 -26.01
CA GLU A 5 123.12 -38.85 -25.87
C GLU A 5 122.00 -39.29 -26.83
N ASP A 6 121.29 -38.34 -27.46
CA ASP A 6 120.15 -38.61 -28.36
C ASP A 6 120.57 -39.01 -29.81
N PHE A 7 121.88 -39.12 -30.09
CA PHE A 7 122.40 -39.46 -31.43
C PHE A 7 122.89 -40.90 -31.52
N GLY A 8 122.38 -41.66 -32.51
CA GLY A 8 122.99 -42.90 -32.98
C GLY A 8 124.25 -42.65 -33.84
N ALA A 9 125.04 -43.69 -34.12
CA ALA A 9 126.34 -43.61 -34.80
C ALA A 9 126.31 -43.03 -36.24
N ASP A 10 125.13 -42.87 -36.81
CA ASP A 10 124.83 -42.29 -38.12
C ASP A 10 124.48 -40.78 -38.08
N HIS A 11 124.50 -40.15 -36.90
CA HIS A 11 124.32 -38.70 -36.68
C HIS A 11 123.04 -38.08 -37.30
N SER A 12 121.99 -38.86 -37.56
CA SER A 12 120.71 -38.33 -38.04
C SER A 12 119.65 -38.35 -36.93
N VAL A 13 118.99 -37.20 -36.72
CA VAL A 13 117.82 -37.06 -35.85
C VAL A 13 116.66 -36.56 -36.72
N THR A 14 115.63 -37.38 -36.88
CA THR A 14 114.34 -36.92 -37.41
C THR A 14 113.58 -36.25 -36.28
N LYS A 15 113.57 -34.91 -36.30
CA LYS A 15 112.70 -34.13 -35.42
C LYS A 15 111.35 -33.98 -36.12
N THR A 16 110.32 -34.64 -35.61
CA THR A 16 108.95 -34.37 -36.05
C THR A 16 108.58 -32.96 -35.61
N ILE A 17 108.62 -32.01 -36.54
CA ILE A 17 108.00 -30.70 -36.34
C ILE A 17 106.50 -30.92 -36.52
N ILE A 18 105.80 -31.19 -35.43
CA ILE A 18 104.36 -30.97 -35.39
C ILE A 18 104.22 -29.46 -35.40
N ASN A 19 103.84 -28.87 -36.52
CA ASN A 19 103.30 -27.51 -36.49
C ASN A 19 101.99 -27.64 -35.69
N PRO A 20 101.88 -27.14 -34.45
CA PRO A 20 100.58 -27.11 -33.80
C PRO A 20 99.75 -26.18 -34.67
N LYS A 21 98.91 -26.76 -35.52
CA LYS A 21 97.97 -25.99 -36.33
C LYS A 21 97.18 -25.19 -35.30
N ASP A 22 97.35 -23.87 -35.28
CA ASP A 22 96.69 -23.01 -34.30
C ASP A 22 95.22 -23.41 -34.27
N LYS A 23 94.74 -23.80 -33.08
CA LYS A 23 93.34 -24.18 -32.94
C LYS A 23 92.51 -22.97 -33.37
N PRO A 24 91.55 -23.14 -34.28
CA PRO A 24 90.79 -22.01 -34.78
C PRO A 24 90.12 -21.32 -33.60
N LYS A 25 90.11 -19.98 -33.64
CA LYS A 25 89.54 -19.18 -32.55
C LYS A 25 88.07 -19.56 -32.36
N GLU A 26 87.71 -19.91 -31.13
CA GLU A 26 86.34 -20.33 -30.81
C GLU A 26 85.33 -19.26 -31.20
N THR A 27 84.14 -19.70 -31.58
CA THR A 27 83.02 -18.81 -31.93
C THR A 27 81.86 -19.06 -30.98
N LYS A 28 80.93 -18.11 -30.89
CA LYS A 28 79.73 -18.23 -30.07
C LYS A 28 78.50 -17.98 -30.90
N ALA A 29 77.43 -18.73 -30.63
CA ALA A 29 76.12 -18.49 -31.21
C ALA A 29 75.10 -18.25 -30.09
N THR A 30 74.27 -17.22 -30.27
CA THR A 30 73.12 -16.95 -29.40
C THR A 30 71.87 -17.39 -30.14
N ILE A 31 71.11 -18.32 -29.55
CA ILE A 31 69.83 -18.75 -30.07
C ILE A 31 68.75 -17.83 -29.48
N GLU A 32 67.97 -17.20 -30.34
CA GLU A 32 66.86 -16.33 -29.96
C GLU A 32 65.61 -16.67 -30.77
N LEU A 33 64.48 -16.86 -30.07
CA LEU A 33 63.17 -17.07 -30.67
C LEU A 33 62.19 -16.00 -30.18
N ASP A 34 61.05 -15.89 -30.85
CA ASP A 34 60.00 -14.95 -30.47
C ASP A 34 58.98 -15.62 -29.53
N LYS A 35 58.47 -14.86 -28.56
CA LYS A 35 57.35 -15.26 -27.71
C LYS A 35 56.20 -14.30 -27.89
N ALA A 36 55.04 -14.84 -28.24
CA ALA A 36 53.79 -14.12 -28.28
C ALA A 36 52.78 -14.70 -27.28
N LEU A 37 51.89 -13.84 -26.80
CA LEU A 37 50.68 -14.21 -26.07
C LEU A 37 49.52 -13.46 -26.70
N THR A 38 48.50 -14.19 -27.13
CA THR A 38 47.22 -13.61 -27.58
C THR A 38 46.23 -13.63 -26.43
N GLY A 39 45.41 -12.57 -26.29
CA GLY A 39 44.33 -12.50 -25.29
C GLY A 39 44.64 -11.65 -24.06
N ARG A 40 45.92 -11.36 -23.77
CA ARG A 40 46.36 -10.30 -22.86
C ARG A 40 47.84 -9.97 -23.08
N ASP A 41 48.31 -8.93 -22.40
CA ASP A 41 49.72 -8.55 -22.41
C ASP A 41 50.64 -9.67 -21.88
N LEU A 42 51.73 -9.87 -22.60
CA LEU A 42 52.82 -10.78 -22.23
C LEU A 42 53.67 -10.12 -21.15
N LYS A 43 53.80 -10.77 -19.98
CA LYS A 43 54.69 -10.30 -18.92
C LYS A 43 56.07 -10.92 -19.07
N ASP A 44 57.12 -10.17 -18.75
CA ASP A 44 58.47 -10.71 -18.68
C ASP A 44 58.57 -11.79 -17.60
N GLY A 45 59.31 -12.86 -17.89
CA GLY A 45 59.52 -13.98 -16.97
C GLY A 45 58.36 -14.97 -16.90
N GLU A 46 57.26 -14.74 -17.62
CA GLU A 46 56.01 -15.48 -17.45
C GLU A 46 56.04 -16.93 -17.96
N PHE A 47 56.74 -17.17 -19.07
CA PHE A 47 56.84 -18.47 -19.73
C PHE A 47 58.28 -18.96 -19.76
N SER A 48 58.48 -20.25 -19.50
CA SER A 48 59.80 -20.88 -19.44
C SER A 48 60.07 -21.77 -20.65
N PHE A 49 61.31 -21.77 -21.13
CA PHE A 49 61.75 -22.49 -22.31
C PHE A 49 63.01 -23.26 -22.02
N GLU A 50 63.09 -24.47 -22.56
CA GLU A 50 64.23 -25.36 -22.42
C GLU A 50 64.91 -25.57 -23.76
N LEU A 51 66.23 -25.52 -23.76
CA LEU A 51 67.09 -25.78 -24.92
C LEU A 51 67.75 -27.14 -24.76
N TYR A 52 67.61 -27.99 -25.78
CA TYR A 52 68.17 -29.33 -25.83
C TYR A 52 69.12 -29.50 -27.01
N GLU A 53 70.17 -30.30 -26.82
CA GLU A 53 70.95 -30.90 -27.90
C GLU A 53 70.84 -32.42 -27.77
N GLY A 54 70.18 -33.06 -28.75
CA GLY A 54 69.71 -34.44 -28.60
C GLY A 54 68.78 -34.59 -27.38
N ALA A 55 69.13 -35.48 -26.45
CA ALA A 55 68.38 -35.68 -25.20
C ALA A 55 68.89 -34.82 -24.03
N THR A 56 69.99 -34.10 -24.20
CA THR A 56 70.64 -33.36 -23.12
C THR A 56 70.03 -31.97 -23.01
N LYS A 57 69.44 -31.64 -21.85
CA LYS A 57 69.01 -30.27 -21.55
C LYS A 57 70.24 -29.39 -21.24
N LEU A 58 70.37 -28.29 -21.96
CA LEU A 58 71.49 -27.37 -21.84
C LEU A 58 71.16 -26.15 -20.99
N GLN A 59 70.00 -25.53 -21.25
CA GLN A 59 69.61 -24.28 -20.62
C GLN A 59 68.09 -24.22 -20.38
N THR A 60 67.71 -23.44 -19.38
CA THR A 60 66.33 -23.03 -19.13
C THR A 60 66.31 -21.51 -18.98
N VAL A 61 65.49 -20.84 -19.79
CA VAL A 61 65.32 -19.38 -19.73
C VAL A 61 63.85 -19.03 -19.67
N THR A 62 63.54 -17.76 -19.44
CA THR A 62 62.17 -17.24 -19.51
C THR A 62 62.08 -16.16 -20.58
N ASN A 63 60.87 -15.86 -21.05
CA ASN A 63 60.70 -14.77 -22.01
C ASN A 63 61.06 -13.41 -21.42
N LYS A 64 61.63 -12.52 -22.23
CA LYS A 64 61.89 -11.12 -21.89
C LYS A 64 61.73 -10.24 -23.13
N ASN A 65 60.99 -9.13 -23.03
CA ASN A 65 60.70 -8.24 -24.16
C ASN A 65 60.15 -8.98 -25.40
N GLY A 66 59.30 -9.99 -25.20
CA GLY A 66 58.75 -10.81 -26.29
C GLY A 66 59.76 -11.76 -26.95
N LYS A 67 60.92 -11.99 -26.34
CA LYS A 67 61.98 -12.87 -26.85
C LYS A 67 62.28 -14.01 -25.89
N VAL A 68 62.74 -15.12 -26.44
CA VAL A 68 63.34 -16.25 -25.72
C VAL A 68 64.82 -16.28 -26.12
N THR A 69 65.68 -15.69 -25.30
CA THR A 69 67.11 -15.57 -25.58
C THR A 69 67.90 -16.47 -24.64
N PHE A 70 68.65 -17.40 -25.21
CA PHE A 70 69.54 -18.31 -24.48
C PHE A 70 70.93 -17.70 -24.32
N ASP A 71 71.67 -18.11 -23.29
CA ASP A 71 73.07 -17.73 -23.12
C ASP A 71 73.92 -18.26 -24.31
N PRO A 72 74.95 -17.51 -24.77
CA PRO A 72 75.73 -17.90 -25.93
C PRO A 72 76.43 -19.25 -25.76
N ILE A 73 76.27 -20.14 -26.73
CA ILE A 73 76.96 -21.44 -26.78
C ILE A 73 78.28 -21.29 -27.52
N SER A 74 79.36 -21.84 -26.96
CA SER A 74 80.72 -21.77 -27.53
C SER A 74 81.05 -23.03 -28.34
N TYR A 75 81.63 -22.83 -29.52
CA TYR A 75 82.07 -23.89 -30.43
C TYR A 75 83.57 -23.78 -30.68
N LYS A 76 84.25 -24.92 -30.53
CA LYS A 76 85.71 -25.04 -30.69
C LYS A 76 86.11 -25.82 -31.95
N GLU A 77 85.14 -26.43 -32.62
CA GLU A 77 85.33 -27.24 -33.83
C GLU A 77 84.23 -26.94 -34.85
N ALA A 78 84.52 -27.16 -36.13
CA ALA A 78 83.53 -27.05 -37.20
C ALA A 78 82.59 -28.26 -37.17
N GLY A 79 81.31 -28.03 -37.46
CA GLY A 79 80.28 -29.05 -37.34
C GLY A 79 78.88 -28.46 -37.45
N GLU A 80 77.90 -29.35 -37.57
CA GLU A 80 76.49 -29.00 -37.57
C GLU A 80 75.87 -29.46 -36.26
N HIS A 81 75.29 -28.52 -35.51
CA HIS A 81 74.65 -28.77 -34.23
C HIS A 81 73.16 -28.45 -34.35
N THR A 82 72.29 -29.39 -33.99
CA THR A 82 70.84 -29.20 -34.02
C THR A 82 70.30 -29.10 -32.61
N TYR A 83 69.72 -27.95 -32.31
CA TYR A 83 69.12 -27.67 -31.03
C TYR A 83 67.60 -27.72 -31.11
N THR A 84 66.98 -28.25 -30.08
CA THR A 84 65.52 -28.29 -29.94
C THR A 84 65.10 -27.39 -28.79
N VAL A 85 64.25 -26.40 -29.08
CA VAL A 85 63.65 -25.52 -28.08
C VAL A 85 62.23 -25.99 -27.80
N LYS A 86 61.89 -26.11 -26.52
CA LYS A 86 60.55 -26.50 -26.05
C LYS A 86 60.04 -25.47 -25.04
N GLU A 87 58.77 -25.08 -25.15
CA GLU A 87 58.11 -24.38 -24.05
C GLU A 87 57.78 -25.37 -22.93
N VAL A 88 58.02 -24.97 -21.69
CA VAL A 88 57.63 -25.74 -20.51
C VAL A 88 56.14 -25.51 -20.27
N VAL A 89 55.35 -26.58 -20.41
CA VAL A 89 53.91 -26.53 -20.15
C VAL A 89 53.66 -26.27 -18.67
N GLY A 90 52.98 -25.16 -18.37
CA GLY A 90 52.56 -24.81 -17.02
C GLY A 90 51.12 -25.20 -16.72
N ASN A 91 50.60 -24.74 -15.58
CA ASN A 91 49.23 -24.99 -15.11
C ASN A 91 48.43 -23.70 -14.90
N THR A 92 48.85 -22.58 -15.50
CA THR A 92 48.18 -21.29 -15.34
C THR A 92 46.77 -21.35 -15.97
N PRO A 93 45.70 -21.11 -15.19
CA PRO A 93 44.32 -21.21 -15.69
C PRO A 93 44.05 -20.26 -16.86
N GLY A 94 43.38 -20.78 -17.89
CA GLY A 94 43.05 -20.05 -19.11
C GLY A 94 44.20 -19.91 -20.12
N ILE A 95 45.41 -20.37 -19.81
CA ILE A 95 46.53 -20.40 -20.76
C ILE A 95 46.56 -21.71 -21.54
N THR A 96 46.60 -21.62 -22.86
CA THR A 96 47.00 -22.73 -23.73
C THR A 96 48.46 -22.51 -24.14
N TYR A 97 49.32 -23.46 -23.77
CA TYR A 97 50.76 -23.42 -24.05
C TYR A 97 51.07 -23.96 -25.44
N ASP A 98 52.10 -23.43 -26.08
CA ASP A 98 52.58 -23.92 -27.37
C ASP A 98 53.44 -25.18 -27.17
N THR A 99 52.88 -26.34 -27.49
CA THR A 99 53.59 -27.63 -27.34
C THR A 99 54.48 -27.97 -28.54
N THR A 100 54.61 -27.09 -29.53
CA THR A 100 55.44 -27.36 -30.70
C THR A 100 56.91 -27.22 -30.36
N GLU A 101 57.73 -28.14 -30.86
CA GLU A 101 59.18 -28.04 -30.72
C GLU A 101 59.76 -27.23 -31.89
N LYS A 102 60.68 -26.32 -31.61
CA LYS A 102 61.36 -25.52 -32.64
C LYS A 102 62.80 -25.98 -32.76
N GLN A 103 63.21 -26.40 -33.95
CA GLN A 103 64.60 -26.81 -34.20
C GLN A 103 65.41 -25.68 -34.82
N VAL A 104 66.55 -25.37 -34.21
CA VAL A 104 67.52 -24.38 -34.70
C VAL A 104 68.82 -25.11 -34.98
N THR A 105 69.31 -25.03 -36.21
CA THR A 105 70.57 -25.64 -36.61
C THR A 105 71.67 -24.57 -36.64
N VAL A 106 72.75 -24.80 -35.90
CA VAL A 106 73.94 -23.97 -35.92
C VAL A 106 74.98 -24.66 -36.80
N LYS A 107 75.29 -24.04 -37.95
CA LYS A 107 76.33 -24.50 -38.87
C LYS A 107 77.62 -23.76 -38.56
N VAL A 108 78.57 -24.46 -37.94
CA VAL A 108 79.89 -23.92 -37.63
C VAL A 108 80.85 -24.29 -38.76
N THR A 109 81.29 -23.28 -39.51
CA THR A 109 82.24 -23.44 -40.60
C THR A 109 83.57 -22.79 -40.24
N GLN A 110 84.66 -23.30 -40.82
CA GLN A 110 85.98 -22.70 -40.67
C GLN A 110 86.18 -21.63 -41.75
N ASP A 111 86.45 -20.40 -41.32
CA ASP A 111 86.79 -19.27 -42.18
C ASP A 111 88.20 -18.78 -41.83
N GLY A 112 89.18 -19.27 -42.58
CA GLY A 112 90.61 -19.06 -42.28
C GLY A 112 91.03 -19.66 -40.91
N GLN A 113 91.48 -18.79 -40.00
CA GLN A 113 91.87 -19.14 -38.62
C GLN A 113 90.74 -18.94 -37.59
N ALA A 114 89.54 -18.54 -38.01
CA ALA A 114 88.39 -18.33 -37.13
C ALA A 114 87.27 -19.32 -37.45
N LEU A 115 86.42 -19.61 -36.46
CA LEU A 115 85.16 -20.28 -36.68
C LEU A 115 84.04 -19.26 -36.89
N LYS A 116 83.12 -19.56 -37.80
CA LYS A 116 81.91 -18.79 -38.06
C LYS A 116 80.69 -19.67 -37.80
N ALA A 117 79.75 -19.18 -37.00
CA ALA A 117 78.49 -19.86 -36.73
C ALA A 117 77.35 -19.16 -37.49
N ASP A 118 76.71 -19.89 -38.41
CA ASP A 118 75.51 -19.44 -39.11
C ASP A 118 74.29 -20.21 -38.55
N LEU A 119 73.26 -19.48 -38.14
CA LEU A 119 72.04 -20.07 -37.59
C LEU A 119 70.98 -20.24 -38.68
N VAL A 120 70.44 -21.44 -38.78
CA VAL A 120 69.29 -21.78 -39.60
C VAL A 120 68.11 -22.03 -38.68
N TYR A 121 67.11 -21.15 -38.77
CA TYR A 121 65.90 -21.19 -37.97
C TYR A 121 64.77 -21.91 -38.72
N PRO A 122 63.76 -22.43 -38.00
CA PRO A 122 62.56 -22.95 -38.62
C PRO A 122 61.77 -21.80 -39.26
N GLU A 123 60.84 -22.13 -40.16
CA GLU A 123 59.99 -21.16 -40.84
C GLU A 123 59.20 -20.29 -39.84
N ASN A 124 58.61 -20.92 -38.81
CA ASN A 124 57.96 -20.22 -37.70
C ASN A 124 58.89 -20.20 -36.46
N LYS A 125 59.35 -19.00 -36.10
CA LYS A 125 60.25 -18.75 -34.95
C LYS A 125 59.51 -18.35 -33.67
N THR A 126 58.19 -18.30 -33.71
CA THR A 126 57.38 -17.78 -32.60
C THR A 126 56.72 -18.93 -31.86
N PHE A 127 56.90 -18.96 -30.54
CA PHE A 127 56.03 -19.71 -29.65
C PHE A 127 54.78 -18.86 -29.36
N ASN A 128 53.60 -19.40 -29.63
CA ASN A 128 52.33 -18.67 -29.52
C ASN A 128 51.43 -19.30 -28.47
N ASN A 129 51.24 -18.59 -27.36
CA ASN A 129 50.28 -19.01 -26.35
C ASN A 129 49.01 -18.20 -26.51
N THR A 130 47.90 -18.77 -26.05
CA THR A 130 46.63 -18.06 -25.97
C THR A 130 46.18 -17.99 -24.52
N TYR A 131 45.65 -16.84 -24.14
CA TYR A 131 44.94 -16.63 -22.89
C TYR A 131 43.45 -16.46 -23.18
N THR A 132 42.64 -17.30 -22.56
CA THR A 132 41.18 -17.18 -22.57
C THR A 132 40.73 -16.66 -21.21
N ALA A 133 40.15 -15.46 -21.20
CA ALA A 133 39.59 -14.87 -20.00
C ALA A 133 38.48 -15.77 -19.42
N PRO A 134 38.34 -15.83 -18.08
CA PRO A 134 37.24 -16.54 -17.45
C PRO A 134 35.88 -16.09 -17.97
N GLN A 135 34.94 -17.02 -18.09
CA GLN A 135 33.57 -16.66 -18.45
C GLN A 135 32.94 -15.76 -17.37
N PRO A 136 32.24 -14.67 -17.75
CA PRO A 136 31.60 -13.76 -16.80
C PRO A 136 30.60 -14.48 -15.89
N ALA A 137 30.54 -14.04 -14.64
CA ALA A 137 29.52 -14.50 -13.70
C ALA A 137 28.37 -13.49 -13.60
N LYS A 138 27.19 -13.98 -13.25
CA LYS A 138 26.02 -13.13 -12.97
C LYS A 138 25.53 -13.37 -11.56
N ALA A 139 25.17 -12.30 -10.86
CA ALA A 139 24.48 -12.38 -9.58
C ALA A 139 23.06 -11.85 -9.73
N LYS A 140 22.10 -12.60 -9.19
CA LYS A 140 20.70 -12.21 -9.12
C LYS A 140 20.39 -11.73 -7.71
N ILE A 141 20.09 -10.45 -7.58
CA ILE A 141 19.71 -9.83 -6.31
C ILE A 141 18.18 -9.66 -6.31
N SER A 142 17.56 -9.92 -5.16
CA SER A 142 16.12 -9.86 -4.99
C SER A 142 15.75 -9.43 -3.57
N ALA A 143 14.55 -8.90 -3.40
CA ALA A 143 13.94 -8.60 -2.12
C ALA A 143 12.48 -9.07 -2.09
N SER A 144 11.84 -8.96 -0.93
CA SER A 144 10.41 -9.21 -0.75
C SER A 144 9.71 -7.95 -0.23
N LYS A 145 8.51 -7.70 -0.75
CA LYS A 145 7.60 -6.64 -0.32
C LYS A 145 6.37 -7.27 0.33
N ILE A 146 6.08 -6.81 1.54
CA ILE A 146 4.88 -7.12 2.29
C ILE A 146 4.07 -5.82 2.43
N LEU A 147 2.77 -5.92 2.19
CA LEU A 147 1.80 -4.87 2.50
C LEU A 147 0.80 -5.42 3.52
N GLU A 148 0.80 -4.84 4.71
CA GLU A 148 -0.17 -5.14 5.76
C GLU A 148 -1.36 -4.17 5.66
N GLY A 149 -2.58 -4.67 5.85
CA GLY A 149 -3.80 -3.86 5.83
C GLY A 149 -4.41 -3.59 4.45
N ALA A 150 -3.80 -4.09 3.37
CA ALA A 150 -4.38 -4.12 2.03
C ALA A 150 -3.75 -5.23 1.17
N GLU A 151 -4.40 -5.56 0.05
CA GLU A 151 -3.84 -6.46 -0.97
C GLU A 151 -2.70 -5.75 -1.73
N LEU A 152 -1.56 -6.43 -1.87
CA LEU A 152 -0.42 -5.93 -2.63
C LEU A 152 -0.65 -6.09 -4.13
N LYS A 153 -0.65 -4.99 -4.88
CA LYS A 153 -0.80 -5.02 -6.34
C LYS A 153 0.55 -5.15 -7.03
N ASN A 154 0.54 -5.82 -8.19
CA ASN A 154 1.70 -5.84 -9.08
C ASN A 154 2.07 -4.40 -9.49
N GLY A 155 3.34 -4.04 -9.33
CA GLY A 155 3.85 -2.73 -9.73
C GLY A 155 3.62 -1.60 -8.71
N GLU A 156 3.11 -1.89 -7.51
CA GLU A 156 2.62 -0.85 -6.59
C GLU A 156 3.74 -0.03 -5.92
N PHE A 157 4.85 -0.66 -5.55
CA PHE A 157 5.99 -0.03 -4.89
C PHE A 157 7.25 -0.15 -5.73
N ASN A 158 8.12 0.87 -5.65
CA ASN A 158 9.38 0.93 -6.40
C ASN A 158 10.56 0.73 -5.44
N PHE A 159 11.59 0.03 -5.90
CA PHE A 159 12.79 -0.30 -5.12
C PHE A 159 14.03 0.03 -5.95
N GLN A 160 14.98 0.68 -5.32
CA GLN A 160 16.28 0.99 -5.91
C GLN A 160 17.33 0.03 -5.39
N LEU A 161 18.16 -0.47 -6.30
CA LEU A 161 19.41 -1.15 -6.01
C LEU A 161 20.55 -0.14 -6.19
N LEU A 162 21.30 0.12 -5.12
CA LEU A 162 22.38 1.08 -5.06
C LEU A 162 23.72 0.36 -4.92
N ASP A 163 24.78 0.91 -5.50
CA ASP A 163 26.15 0.50 -5.21
C ASP A 163 26.68 1.09 -3.89
N GLU A 164 27.90 0.70 -3.51
CA GLU A 164 28.58 1.14 -2.28
C GLU A 164 28.75 2.68 -2.19
N THR A 165 28.73 3.39 -3.31
CA THR A 165 28.82 4.86 -3.34
C THR A 165 27.46 5.54 -3.18
N GLY A 166 26.37 4.77 -3.14
CA GLY A 166 25.00 5.26 -3.13
C GLY A 166 24.48 5.64 -4.52
N LYS A 167 25.14 5.24 -5.61
CA LYS A 167 24.63 5.44 -6.96
C LYS A 167 23.56 4.40 -7.27
N VAL A 168 22.40 4.85 -7.77
CA VAL A 168 21.32 3.98 -8.22
C VAL A 168 21.74 3.24 -9.49
N LEU A 169 21.75 1.91 -9.44
CA LEU A 169 22.04 1.04 -10.57
C LEU A 169 20.76 0.62 -11.30
N GLN A 170 19.72 0.29 -10.54
CA GLN A 170 18.45 -0.19 -11.08
C GLN A 170 17.29 0.29 -10.21
N THR A 171 16.13 0.50 -10.83
CA THR A 171 14.85 0.69 -10.16
C THR A 171 13.87 -0.36 -10.67
N LYS A 172 13.25 -1.12 -9.76
CA LYS A 172 12.30 -2.20 -10.09
C LYS A 172 11.07 -2.08 -9.21
N GLN A 173 10.00 -2.77 -9.61
CA GLN A 173 8.76 -2.81 -8.86
C GLN A 173 8.53 -4.20 -8.26
N ASN A 174 7.67 -4.29 -7.24
CA ASN A 174 7.21 -5.59 -6.73
C ASN A 174 6.26 -6.29 -7.72
N ALA A 175 6.29 -7.61 -7.71
CA ALA A 175 5.25 -8.46 -8.28
C ALA A 175 4.04 -8.58 -7.32
N ALA A 176 2.94 -9.18 -7.80
CA ALA A 176 1.73 -9.42 -6.99
C ALA A 176 1.98 -10.35 -5.79
N ASP A 177 2.93 -11.28 -5.90
CA ASP A 177 3.37 -12.16 -4.80
C ASP A 177 4.36 -11.49 -3.84
N GLY A 178 4.65 -10.20 -4.04
CA GLY A 178 5.59 -9.42 -3.26
C GLY A 178 7.05 -9.59 -3.66
N THR A 179 7.40 -10.43 -4.63
CA THR A 179 8.80 -10.55 -5.05
C THR A 179 9.29 -9.30 -5.78
N VAL A 180 10.51 -8.86 -5.47
CA VAL A 180 11.20 -7.78 -6.19
C VAL A 180 12.46 -8.38 -6.78
N THR A 181 12.52 -8.47 -8.11
CA THR A 181 13.65 -9.06 -8.81
C THR A 181 14.40 -8.01 -9.62
N PHE A 182 15.70 -7.88 -9.37
CA PHE A 182 16.58 -7.03 -10.17
C PHE A 182 17.15 -7.81 -11.36
N ASP A 183 17.54 -7.08 -12.41
CA ASP A 183 18.25 -7.67 -13.53
C ASP A 183 19.63 -8.13 -13.05
N ASP A 184 20.12 -9.21 -13.64
CA ASP A 184 21.41 -9.80 -13.28
C ASP A 184 22.55 -8.77 -13.38
N ILE A 185 23.34 -8.66 -12.31
CA ILE A 185 24.60 -7.91 -12.34
C ILE A 185 25.69 -8.83 -12.86
N SER A 186 26.37 -8.41 -13.93
CA SER A 186 27.45 -9.17 -14.55
C SER A 186 28.82 -8.74 -14.00
N TYR A 187 29.67 -9.72 -13.71
CA TYR A 187 31.03 -9.53 -13.20
C TYR A 187 32.04 -10.12 -14.18
N SER A 188 33.08 -9.35 -14.45
CA SER A 188 34.12 -9.67 -15.42
C SER A 188 35.33 -10.34 -14.77
N SER A 189 36.29 -10.77 -15.59
CA SER A 189 37.56 -11.31 -15.08
C SER A 189 38.35 -10.32 -14.23
N GLU A 190 38.14 -9.01 -14.38
CA GLU A 190 38.78 -7.98 -13.56
C GLU A 190 38.24 -7.94 -12.13
N ASP A 191 37.08 -8.55 -11.91
CA ASP A 191 36.37 -8.56 -10.62
C ASP A 191 36.66 -9.80 -9.79
N ALA A 192 37.45 -10.73 -10.33
CA ALA A 192 37.86 -11.93 -9.63
C ALA A 192 38.55 -11.60 -8.28
N GLY A 193 38.05 -12.20 -7.20
CA GLY A 193 38.55 -12.00 -5.84
C GLY A 193 38.01 -10.74 -5.14
N LYS A 194 37.20 -9.92 -5.82
CA LYS A 194 36.58 -8.74 -5.22
C LYS A 194 35.26 -9.08 -4.53
N THR A 195 34.91 -8.22 -3.58
CA THR A 195 33.60 -8.21 -2.91
C THR A 195 32.93 -6.88 -3.18
N PHE A 196 31.64 -6.92 -3.50
CA PHE A 196 30.82 -5.76 -3.82
C PHE A 196 29.67 -5.65 -2.83
N HIS A 197 29.45 -4.45 -2.30
CA HIS A 197 28.36 -4.16 -1.39
C HIS A 197 27.27 -3.38 -2.13
N TYR A 198 26.04 -3.86 -1.98
CA TYR A 198 24.85 -3.25 -2.53
C TYR A 198 23.84 -3.00 -1.43
N THR A 199 23.06 -1.95 -1.61
CA THR A 199 21.97 -1.62 -0.71
C THR A 199 20.69 -1.50 -1.52
N ILE A 200 19.64 -2.17 -1.07
CA ILE A 200 18.29 -2.03 -1.62
C ILE A 200 17.52 -1.07 -0.72
N LYS A 201 16.83 -0.11 -1.32
CA LYS A 201 15.92 0.82 -0.62
C LYS A 201 14.58 0.89 -1.32
N GLU A 202 13.51 0.99 -0.54
CA GLU A 202 12.21 1.37 -1.06
C GLU A 202 12.22 2.85 -1.45
N VAL A 203 11.70 3.15 -2.64
CA VAL A 203 11.50 4.53 -3.09
C VAL A 203 10.20 5.02 -2.49
N ILE A 204 10.33 5.84 -1.46
CA ILE A 204 9.18 6.45 -0.79
C ILE A 204 8.66 7.59 -1.68
N PRO A 205 7.38 7.58 -2.08
CA PRO A 205 6.82 8.63 -2.91
C PRO A 205 6.79 9.98 -2.17
N GLU A 206 7.04 11.08 -2.89
CA GLU A 206 6.97 12.44 -2.32
C GLU A 206 5.59 12.73 -1.72
N SER A 207 4.54 12.28 -2.41
CA SER A 207 3.17 12.28 -1.88
C SER A 207 2.88 10.93 -1.24
N LYS A 208 3.06 10.85 0.08
CA LYS A 208 2.79 9.63 0.86
C LYS A 208 1.27 9.37 0.92
N THR A 209 0.86 8.13 0.66
CA THR A 209 -0.55 7.71 0.79
C THR A 209 -1.01 7.89 2.23
N LYS A 210 -2.15 8.56 2.46
CA LYS A 210 -2.70 8.79 3.80
C LYS A 210 -2.98 7.46 4.51
N GLY A 211 -2.48 7.31 5.73
CA GLY A 211 -2.59 6.06 6.51
C GLY A 211 -1.53 5.00 6.18
N MET A 212 -0.75 5.19 5.11
CA MET A 212 0.36 4.29 4.77
C MET A 212 1.60 4.66 5.59
N THR A 213 2.14 3.68 6.30
CA THR A 213 3.50 3.72 6.84
C THR A 213 4.42 2.95 5.90
N TYR A 214 5.53 3.59 5.53
CA TYR A 214 6.51 3.05 4.61
C TYR A 214 7.72 2.53 5.38
N ASP A 215 8.31 1.44 4.90
CA ASP A 215 9.55 0.89 5.44
C ASP A 215 10.74 1.74 4.96
N GLU A 216 11.30 2.57 5.85
CA GLU A 216 12.46 3.41 5.54
C GLU A 216 13.80 2.66 5.73
N GLY A 217 13.76 1.39 6.12
CA GLY A 217 14.96 0.55 6.29
C GLY A 217 15.63 0.22 4.95
N SER A 218 16.79 -0.42 5.01
CA SER A 218 17.51 -0.90 3.84
C SER A 218 17.89 -2.36 3.97
N ILE A 219 17.95 -3.07 2.84
CA ILE A 219 18.46 -4.44 2.77
C ILE A 219 19.87 -4.39 2.20
N ASP A 220 20.83 -4.90 2.95
CA ASP A 220 22.21 -5.03 2.47
C ASP A 220 22.40 -6.38 1.78
N ALA A 221 23.02 -6.33 0.61
CA ALA A 221 23.42 -7.50 -0.18
C ALA A 221 24.91 -7.41 -0.50
N THR A 222 25.65 -8.46 -0.17
CA THR A 222 27.08 -8.58 -0.48
C THR A 222 27.28 -9.63 -1.54
N VAL A 223 27.96 -9.28 -2.63
CA VAL A 223 28.33 -10.21 -3.70
C VAL A 223 29.82 -10.47 -3.67
N THR A 224 30.20 -11.73 -3.46
CA THR A 224 31.60 -12.18 -3.54
C THR A 224 31.83 -12.89 -4.87
N VAL A 225 32.83 -12.42 -5.63
CA VAL A 225 33.20 -12.99 -6.93
C VAL A 225 34.45 -13.85 -6.76
N THR A 226 34.29 -15.17 -6.89
CA THR A 226 35.40 -16.13 -6.80
C THR A 226 35.71 -16.70 -8.18
N LYS A 227 37.00 -16.92 -8.46
CA LYS A 227 37.42 -17.66 -9.66
C LYS A 227 37.59 -19.14 -9.31
N ASP A 228 37.02 -20.00 -10.13
CA ASP A 228 37.34 -21.43 -10.15
C ASP A 228 38.44 -21.65 -11.18
N ASP A 229 39.63 -22.00 -10.70
CA ASP A 229 40.81 -22.21 -11.53
C ASP A 229 40.74 -23.52 -12.34
N ALA A 230 39.98 -24.52 -11.88
CA ALA A 230 39.86 -25.80 -12.59
C ALA A 230 38.99 -25.68 -13.84
N SER A 231 37.89 -24.93 -13.75
CA SER A 231 36.97 -24.68 -14.87
C SER A 231 37.28 -23.40 -15.64
N ASN A 232 38.17 -22.54 -15.12
CA ASN A 232 38.39 -21.18 -15.62
C ASN A 232 37.09 -20.37 -15.73
N THR A 233 36.22 -20.46 -14.72
CA THR A 233 34.95 -19.72 -14.65
C THR A 233 34.87 -18.85 -13.41
N LEU A 234 34.11 -17.76 -13.47
CA LEU A 234 33.75 -16.99 -12.28
C LEU A 234 32.47 -17.53 -11.64
N LYS A 235 32.37 -17.36 -10.32
CA LYS A 235 31.15 -17.58 -9.54
C LYS A 235 30.88 -16.34 -8.71
N ALA A 236 29.67 -15.78 -8.83
CA ALA A 236 29.20 -14.68 -8.00
C ALA A 236 28.19 -15.22 -7.00
N SER A 237 28.47 -15.06 -5.69
CA SER A 237 27.61 -15.54 -4.61
C SER A 237 27.02 -14.36 -3.85
N VAL A 238 25.70 -14.34 -3.66
CA VAL A 238 24.99 -13.28 -2.94
C VAL A 238 24.74 -13.72 -1.50
N ALA A 239 25.08 -12.85 -0.54
CA ALA A 239 24.72 -12.96 0.86
C ALA A 239 23.92 -11.73 1.28
N TYR A 240 22.85 -11.93 2.04
CA TYR A 240 21.99 -10.86 2.55
C TYR A 240 22.25 -10.60 4.03
N GLY A 241 22.07 -9.35 4.46
CA GLY A 241 22.04 -8.97 5.87
C GLY A 241 20.79 -9.50 6.61
N ASP A 242 20.56 -8.95 7.80
CA ASP A 242 19.47 -9.41 8.68
C ASP A 242 18.08 -9.13 8.10
N LYS A 243 17.89 -7.95 7.50
CA LYS A 243 16.63 -7.55 6.85
C LYS A 243 16.55 -8.17 5.46
N LYS A 244 15.42 -8.83 5.15
CA LYS A 244 15.18 -9.52 3.86
C LYS A 244 13.91 -9.09 3.14
N SER A 245 13.05 -8.33 3.82
CA SER A 245 11.79 -7.82 3.28
C SER A 245 11.56 -6.38 3.71
N PHE A 246 10.80 -5.66 2.89
CA PHE A 246 10.22 -4.36 3.23
C PHE A 246 8.76 -4.56 3.60
N THR A 247 8.33 -4.02 4.73
CA THR A 247 6.94 -4.12 5.19
C THR A 247 6.31 -2.74 5.28
N ASN A 248 5.36 -2.47 4.39
CA ASN A 248 4.49 -1.30 4.57
C ASN A 248 3.25 -1.73 5.30
N LYS A 249 2.69 -0.81 6.08
CA LYS A 249 1.40 -1.01 6.71
C LYS A 249 0.47 0.12 6.32
N LEU A 250 -0.59 -0.22 5.59
CA LEU A 250 -1.71 0.67 5.35
C LEU A 250 -2.66 0.56 6.53
N VAL A 251 -2.60 1.56 7.40
CA VAL A 251 -3.67 1.82 8.35
C VAL A 251 -4.69 2.67 7.60
N THR A 252 -5.62 2.03 6.92
CA THR A 252 -6.86 2.73 6.61
C THR A 252 -7.48 3.07 7.96
N THR A 253 -7.63 4.36 8.26
CA THR A 253 -8.78 4.75 9.08
C THR A 253 -9.99 4.39 8.24
N SER A 254 -10.40 3.13 8.23
CA SER A 254 -11.69 2.79 7.67
C SER A 254 -12.71 3.31 8.67
N ILE A 255 -13.12 4.55 8.46
CA ILE A 255 -14.53 4.71 8.21
C ILE A 255 -14.80 3.78 7.01
N PRO A 256 -15.70 2.80 7.11
CA PRO A 256 -15.97 1.85 6.02
C PRO A 256 -16.23 2.57 4.69
N PRO A 257 -16.10 1.91 3.52
CA PRO A 257 -16.28 2.57 2.23
C PRO A 257 -17.60 3.33 2.22
N THR A 258 -17.59 4.57 1.71
CA THR A 258 -18.82 5.29 1.45
C THR A 258 -19.71 4.40 0.57
N PRO A 259 -20.92 4.02 1.04
CA PRO A 259 -21.87 3.28 0.24
C PRO A 259 -22.28 4.13 -0.99
N PRO A 260 -22.95 3.56 -2.00
CA PRO A 260 -23.84 4.40 -2.82
C PRO A 260 -24.65 5.25 -1.84
N THR A 261 -24.74 6.57 -2.05
CA THR A 261 -25.56 7.43 -1.20
C THR A 261 -26.97 6.85 -1.13
N VAL A 262 -27.25 6.20 -0.01
CA VAL A 262 -28.52 5.62 0.40
C VAL A 262 -28.67 6.13 1.83
N ASP A 263 -29.80 6.78 2.09
CA ASP A 263 -30.05 7.61 3.25
C ASP A 263 -29.61 6.96 4.57
N LYS A 264 -28.63 7.60 5.23
CA LYS A 264 -28.45 7.52 6.67
C LYS A 264 -29.81 7.85 7.28
N PRO A 265 -30.44 7.02 8.13
CA PRO A 265 -31.44 7.57 9.03
C PRO A 265 -30.64 8.44 9.98
N GLU A 266 -30.56 9.74 9.67
CA GLU A 266 -30.17 10.74 10.62
C GLU A 266 -30.95 10.45 11.90
N LEU A 267 -30.27 10.45 13.06
CA LEU A 267 -31.00 10.68 14.31
C LEU A 267 -31.81 11.93 14.04
N LYS A 268 -33.13 11.74 13.99
CA LYS A 268 -34.05 12.81 13.64
C LYS A 268 -34.02 13.75 14.85
N LEU A 269 -33.10 14.71 14.82
CA LEU A 269 -32.91 15.70 15.89
C LEU A 269 -33.87 16.83 15.64
N TYR A 270 -34.62 17.17 16.67
CA TYR A 270 -35.70 18.12 16.60
C TYR A 270 -35.24 19.49 17.10
N SER A 271 -35.94 20.51 16.65
CA SER A 271 -35.83 21.86 17.18
C SER A 271 -37.15 22.29 17.80
N ILE A 272 -37.07 23.00 18.92
CA ILE A 272 -38.23 23.66 19.54
C ILE A 272 -38.09 25.16 19.30
N GLN A 273 -39.13 25.77 18.73
CA GLN A 273 -39.21 27.21 18.49
C GLN A 273 -40.34 27.87 19.26
N LEU A 274 -40.10 29.10 19.69
CA LEU A 274 -41.05 29.98 20.37
C LEU A 274 -40.87 31.41 19.88
N HIS A 275 -41.95 32.19 19.95
CA HIS A 275 -41.95 33.60 19.56
C HIS A 275 -42.25 34.51 20.74
N LYS A 276 -41.25 35.22 21.22
CA LYS A 276 -41.38 36.17 22.32
C LYS A 276 -41.97 37.49 21.83
N VAL A 277 -43.13 37.87 22.37
CA VAL A 277 -43.84 39.12 22.03
C VAL A 277 -44.32 39.88 23.27
N ASN A 278 -44.72 41.14 23.06
CA ASN A 278 -45.48 41.93 24.03
C ASN A 278 -47.01 41.74 23.83
N GLN A 279 -47.83 42.44 24.63
CA GLN A 279 -49.29 42.34 24.56
C GLN A 279 -49.88 42.79 23.20
N GLU A 280 -49.19 43.66 22.48
CA GLU A 280 -49.57 44.14 21.15
C GLU A 280 -49.07 43.22 20.02
N GLY A 281 -48.41 42.09 20.35
CA GLY A 281 -47.87 41.14 19.38
C GLY A 281 -46.53 41.57 18.75
N LYS A 282 -45.90 42.63 19.26
CA LYS A 282 -44.57 43.08 18.81
C LYS A 282 -43.48 42.21 19.43
N ALA A 283 -42.55 41.76 18.60
CA ALA A 283 -41.43 40.91 19.02
C ALA A 283 -40.51 41.55 20.07
N LEU A 284 -40.10 40.75 21.06
CA LEU A 284 -39.21 41.15 22.17
C LEU A 284 -37.92 40.33 22.18
N ALA A 285 -36.79 41.01 22.14
CA ALA A 285 -35.46 40.40 22.26
C ALA A 285 -34.98 40.40 23.72
N GLY A 286 -34.05 39.50 24.05
CA GLY A 286 -33.38 39.46 25.36
C GLY A 286 -34.10 38.66 26.46
N ALA A 287 -35.20 37.96 26.15
CA ALA A 287 -35.79 36.99 27.07
C ALA A 287 -34.94 35.71 27.08
N VAL A 288 -34.57 35.18 28.24
CA VAL A 288 -33.83 33.91 28.35
C VAL A 288 -34.80 32.81 28.75
N PHE A 289 -34.81 31.70 28.01
CA PHE A 289 -35.57 30.50 28.29
C PHE A 289 -34.65 29.35 28.70
N GLY A 290 -35.13 28.49 29.60
CA GLY A 290 -34.47 27.26 30.00
C GLY A 290 -35.26 26.03 29.59
N LEU A 291 -34.56 24.98 29.19
CA LEU A 291 -35.13 23.67 28.88
C LEU A 291 -35.00 22.75 30.11
N PHE A 292 -36.08 22.05 30.43
CA PHE A 292 -36.20 21.11 31.53
C PHE A 292 -36.74 19.77 31.02
N GLU A 293 -36.42 18.70 31.73
CA GLU A 293 -37.00 17.38 31.53
C GLU A 293 -38.52 17.40 31.78
N ALA A 294 -39.19 16.27 31.51
CA ALA A 294 -40.64 16.13 31.65
C ALA A 294 -41.19 16.48 33.06
N ASP A 295 -40.35 16.41 34.10
CA ASP A 295 -40.69 16.79 35.47
C ASP A 295 -40.84 18.31 35.67
N GLY A 296 -40.31 19.12 34.74
CA GLY A 296 -40.30 20.57 34.79
C GLY A 296 -39.35 21.16 35.85
N THR A 297 -38.48 20.37 36.48
CA THR A 297 -37.55 20.79 37.53
C THR A 297 -36.11 20.44 37.22
N THR A 298 -35.85 19.32 36.55
CA THR A 298 -34.51 18.89 36.18
C THR A 298 -34.06 19.64 34.91
N PRO A 299 -32.97 20.43 34.95
CA PRO A 299 -32.49 21.15 33.78
C PRO A 299 -31.89 20.18 32.76
N VAL A 300 -32.24 20.34 31.48
CA VAL A 300 -31.56 19.62 30.38
C VAL A 300 -30.17 20.19 30.22
N ALA A 301 -29.14 19.34 30.11
CA ALA A 301 -27.77 19.78 29.88
C ALA A 301 -27.62 20.48 28.51
N ASN A 302 -26.79 21.52 28.43
CA ASN A 302 -26.47 22.17 27.16
C ASN A 302 -25.58 21.26 26.29
N PRO A 303 -26.04 20.80 25.10
CA PRO A 303 -25.25 19.92 24.24
C PRO A 303 -24.00 20.60 23.64
N TYR A 304 -23.85 21.93 23.79
CA TYR A 304 -22.74 22.71 23.22
C TYR A 304 -21.94 23.50 24.27
N GLY A 305 -22.05 23.20 25.58
CA GLY A 305 -21.30 23.90 26.62
C GLY A 305 -21.65 23.50 28.06
N GLU A 306 -21.10 24.20 29.04
CA GLU A 306 -21.38 23.96 30.47
C GLU A 306 -22.74 24.51 30.90
N GLY A 307 -23.44 23.77 31.78
CA GLY A 307 -24.70 24.20 32.44
C GLY A 307 -25.99 23.79 31.71
N GLN A 308 -27.11 24.38 32.12
CA GLN A 308 -28.44 24.13 31.54
C GLN A 308 -28.54 24.64 30.09
N ALA A 309 -29.23 23.90 29.23
CA ALA A 309 -29.64 24.34 27.90
C ALA A 309 -30.56 25.57 28.02
N THR A 310 -30.07 26.71 27.56
CA THR A 310 -30.81 27.98 27.51
C THR A 310 -30.84 28.57 26.11
N ALA A 311 -31.92 29.25 25.75
CA ALA A 311 -32.04 29.99 24.50
C ALA A 311 -32.55 31.40 24.77
N THR A 312 -31.94 32.39 24.12
CA THR A 312 -32.31 33.82 24.28
C THR A 312 -33.12 34.27 23.07
N SER A 313 -34.17 35.07 23.28
CA SER A 313 -34.95 35.63 22.19
C SER A 313 -34.12 36.63 21.38
N SER A 314 -34.03 36.39 20.08
CA SER A 314 -33.10 37.09 19.19
C SER A 314 -33.46 38.58 19.00
N ASP A 315 -32.44 39.42 18.83
CA ASP A 315 -32.53 40.82 18.40
C ASP A 315 -32.26 41.01 16.90
N GLU A 316 -31.90 39.93 16.19
CA GLU A 316 -31.54 39.94 14.78
C GLU A 316 -32.75 40.35 13.90
N GLU A 317 -32.50 41.23 12.93
CA GLU A 317 -33.52 41.70 12.00
C GLU A 317 -34.07 40.52 11.18
N GLY A 318 -35.40 40.35 11.17
CA GLY A 318 -36.08 39.20 10.56
C GLY A 318 -36.24 37.96 11.45
N LYS A 319 -35.54 37.87 12.60
CA LYS A 319 -35.74 36.81 13.62
C LYS A 319 -36.06 37.37 15.01
N LYS A 320 -36.34 38.67 15.09
CA LYS A 320 -36.58 39.36 16.36
C LYS A 320 -37.65 38.62 17.16
N GLY A 321 -37.34 38.31 18.41
CA GLY A 321 -38.21 37.58 19.33
C GLY A 321 -38.21 36.06 19.17
N LEU A 322 -37.57 35.49 18.14
CA LEU A 322 -37.46 34.04 17.98
C LEU A 322 -36.53 33.43 19.03
N VAL A 323 -36.96 32.32 19.62
CA VAL A 323 -36.21 31.48 20.56
C VAL A 323 -36.12 30.09 19.96
N THR A 324 -34.93 29.50 19.91
CA THR A 324 -34.72 28.19 19.30
C THR A 324 -33.85 27.31 20.18
N PHE A 325 -34.34 26.12 20.51
CA PHE A 325 -33.53 25.00 21.01
C PHE A 325 -33.32 24.02 19.85
N ILE A 326 -32.08 23.57 19.63
CA ILE A 326 -31.69 22.68 18.53
C ILE A 326 -31.06 21.40 19.08
N GLY A 327 -31.06 20.33 18.27
CA GLY A 327 -30.33 19.11 18.59
C GLY A 327 -31.01 18.21 19.61
N LEU A 328 -32.35 18.20 19.65
CA LEU A 328 -33.10 17.50 20.70
C LEU A 328 -33.56 16.11 20.25
N GLU A 329 -33.49 15.13 21.14
CA GLU A 329 -34.12 13.83 20.93
C GLU A 329 -35.65 13.92 21.06
N ALA A 330 -36.40 12.96 20.48
CA ALA A 330 -37.84 12.85 20.66
C ALA A 330 -38.20 12.38 22.08
N LYS A 331 -38.25 13.31 23.03
CA LYS A 331 -38.61 13.14 24.43
C LYS A 331 -39.61 14.21 24.88
N ASP A 332 -40.15 14.05 26.09
CA ASP A 332 -41.02 15.06 26.69
C ASP A 332 -40.17 16.14 27.38
N TYR A 333 -40.39 17.40 27.03
CA TYR A 333 -39.67 18.55 27.58
C TYR A 333 -40.60 19.61 28.16
N VAL A 334 -40.05 20.45 29.03
CA VAL A 334 -40.70 21.64 29.57
C VAL A 334 -39.81 22.86 29.32
N VAL A 335 -40.34 23.90 28.68
CA VAL A 335 -39.67 25.18 28.49
C VAL A 335 -40.27 26.24 29.42
N LYS A 336 -39.42 27.01 30.09
CA LYS A 336 -39.81 28.11 30.99
C LYS A 336 -38.98 29.36 30.70
N GLU A 337 -39.59 30.54 30.82
CA GLU A 337 -38.83 31.79 30.81
C GLU A 337 -38.06 31.92 32.14
N LEU A 338 -36.73 32.09 32.05
CA LEU A 338 -35.84 32.29 33.18
C LEU A 338 -35.52 33.77 33.40
N THR A 339 -35.57 34.58 32.34
CA THR A 339 -35.29 36.03 32.44
C THR A 339 -36.15 36.77 31.43
N ALA A 340 -36.89 37.76 31.90
CA ALA A 340 -37.69 38.62 31.04
C ALA A 340 -36.82 39.66 30.31
N PRO A 341 -37.24 40.16 29.14
CA PRO A 341 -36.65 41.33 28.52
C PRO A 341 -36.72 42.57 29.44
N GLU A 342 -35.77 43.49 29.28
CA GLU A 342 -35.75 44.75 30.03
C GLU A 342 -37.09 45.51 29.89
N GLY A 343 -37.65 45.94 31.03
CA GLY A 343 -38.94 46.66 31.06
C GLY A 343 -40.18 45.77 31.06
N TYR A 344 -40.03 44.44 31.09
CA TYR A 344 -41.14 43.48 31.08
C TYR A 344 -41.14 42.53 32.30
N GLN A 345 -42.34 42.11 32.71
CA GLN A 345 -42.56 41.09 33.74
C GLN A 345 -42.23 39.69 33.19
N LEU A 346 -41.63 38.83 34.02
CA LEU A 346 -41.38 37.42 33.72
C LEU A 346 -42.70 36.67 33.50
N SER A 347 -42.80 35.92 32.41
CA SER A 347 -43.91 35.02 32.15
C SER A 347 -43.85 33.81 33.10
N THR A 348 -45.00 33.44 33.64
CA THR A 348 -45.17 32.21 34.43
C THR A 348 -45.65 31.04 33.58
N ASP A 349 -45.73 31.21 32.25
CA ASP A 349 -46.22 30.18 31.34
C ASP A 349 -45.25 28.99 31.31
N VAL A 350 -45.81 27.78 31.38
CA VAL A 350 -45.06 26.52 31.30
C VAL A 350 -45.40 25.86 29.97
N ILE A 351 -44.41 25.78 29.08
CA ILE A 351 -44.62 25.24 27.73
C ILE A 351 -44.18 23.78 27.73
N LYS A 352 -45.14 22.86 27.57
CA LYS A 352 -44.87 21.42 27.46
C LYS A 352 -44.71 21.01 26.01
N VAL A 353 -43.65 20.27 25.69
CA VAL A 353 -43.42 19.66 24.37
C VAL A 353 -43.39 18.15 24.55
N SER A 354 -44.23 17.44 23.82
CA SER A 354 -44.34 15.99 23.89
C SER A 354 -43.51 15.29 22.81
N THR A 355 -43.12 14.06 23.12
CA THR A 355 -42.48 13.11 22.21
C THR A 355 -43.29 12.93 20.93
N SER A 356 -44.62 12.89 21.03
CA SER A 356 -45.53 12.79 19.88
C SER A 356 -45.51 14.04 18.99
N GLU A 357 -45.46 15.24 19.58
CA GLU A 357 -45.37 16.50 18.82
C GLU A 357 -44.04 16.58 18.06
N LEU A 358 -42.93 16.17 18.68
CA LEU A 358 -41.63 16.09 18.02
C LEU A 358 -41.68 15.10 16.86
N LYS A 359 -42.17 13.86 17.09
CA LYS A 359 -42.27 12.85 16.03
C LYS A 359 -43.17 13.27 14.86
N ALA A 360 -44.22 14.05 15.13
CA ALA A 360 -45.16 14.56 14.14
C ALA A 360 -44.69 15.85 13.43
N ALA A 361 -43.62 16.49 13.89
CA ALA A 361 -43.13 17.76 13.35
C ALA A 361 -42.69 17.65 11.88
N THR A 362 -43.18 18.57 11.06
CA THR A 362 -42.67 18.79 9.70
C THR A 362 -41.35 19.56 9.80
N ASN A 363 -40.36 19.19 8.98
CA ASN A 363 -39.00 19.76 9.00
C ASN A 363 -38.26 19.69 10.34
N LEU A 364 -38.67 18.77 11.23
CA LEU A 364 -38.06 18.56 12.56
C LEU A 364 -38.25 19.74 13.53
N VAL A 365 -39.10 20.72 13.21
CA VAL A 365 -39.31 21.90 14.04
C VAL A 365 -40.70 21.84 14.68
N VAL A 366 -40.76 21.91 15.99
CA VAL A 366 -42.00 22.15 16.75
C VAL A 366 -42.04 23.62 17.14
N ASP A 367 -42.94 24.38 16.53
CA ASP A 367 -43.25 25.76 16.96
C ASP A 367 -44.39 25.73 17.97
N LYS A 368 -44.13 26.23 19.18
CA LYS A 368 -45.10 26.30 20.28
C LYS A 368 -45.80 27.66 20.38
N GLY A 369 -45.63 28.52 19.37
CA GLY A 369 -46.35 29.78 19.24
C GLY A 369 -45.74 30.90 20.07
N THR A 370 -46.60 31.82 20.52
CA THR A 370 -46.16 33.06 21.15
C THR A 370 -46.15 32.98 22.68
N VAL A 371 -45.08 33.53 23.27
CA VAL A 371 -44.97 33.75 24.71
C VAL A 371 -45.02 35.26 24.97
N VAL A 372 -46.03 35.71 25.71
CA VAL A 372 -46.34 37.14 25.90
C VAL A 372 -45.80 37.64 27.23
N ASN A 373 -45.01 38.73 27.22
CA ASN A 373 -44.70 39.44 28.47
C ASN A 373 -45.48 40.74 28.56
N LYS A 374 -45.87 41.08 29.77
CA LYS A 374 -46.54 42.34 30.10
C LYS A 374 -45.48 43.37 30.50
N PRO A 375 -45.56 44.62 30.02
CA PRO A 375 -44.64 45.66 30.48
C PRO A 375 -44.83 45.92 31.98
N PHE A 376 -43.80 46.43 32.64
CA PHE A 376 -43.97 47.00 33.98
C PHE A 376 -44.84 48.26 33.90
N THR A 377 -45.83 48.37 34.78
CA THR A 377 -46.69 49.56 34.89
C THR A 377 -46.14 50.63 35.85
N SER A 378 -45.00 50.35 36.49
CA SER A 378 -44.25 51.25 37.39
C SER A 378 -42.79 50.79 37.51
N ILE A 379 -41.90 51.65 38.04
CA ILE A 379 -40.46 51.32 38.20
C ILE A 379 -40.34 50.02 39.02
N PRO A 380 -39.74 48.94 38.47
CA PRO A 380 -39.70 47.65 39.14
C PRO A 380 -38.86 47.74 40.42
N PRO A 381 -39.35 47.23 41.56
CA PRO A 381 -38.57 47.14 42.78
C PRO A 381 -37.53 46.04 42.62
N THR A 382 -36.38 46.38 42.04
CA THR A 382 -35.21 45.51 41.86
C THR A 382 -35.46 44.33 40.89
N PRO A 383 -34.59 44.08 39.88
CA PRO A 383 -34.76 42.93 39.00
C PRO A 383 -34.80 41.64 39.82
N PRO A 384 -35.78 40.73 39.63
CA PRO A 384 -35.78 39.45 40.33
C PRO A 384 -34.51 38.68 39.92
N THR A 385 -33.64 38.41 40.88
CA THR A 385 -32.57 37.43 40.72
C THR A 385 -33.22 36.06 40.63
N VAL A 386 -33.21 35.48 39.44
CA VAL A 386 -33.64 34.10 39.24
C VAL A 386 -32.48 33.19 39.62
N ASP A 387 -32.71 32.32 40.61
CA ASP A 387 -31.82 31.21 40.90
C ASP A 387 -31.73 30.34 39.64
N LYS A 388 -30.65 30.52 38.88
CA LYS A 388 -30.26 29.60 37.82
C LYS A 388 -29.90 28.29 38.52
N PRO A 389 -30.66 27.19 38.36
CA PRO A 389 -30.28 25.93 38.99
C PRO A 389 -28.89 25.53 38.47
N GLU A 390 -27.91 25.48 39.37
CA GLU A 390 -26.55 25.10 39.03
C GLU A 390 -26.51 23.58 38.85
N LEU A 391 -26.32 23.14 37.60
CA LEU A 391 -26.17 21.72 37.28
C LEU A 391 -24.81 21.25 37.84
N LYS A 392 -24.84 20.44 38.89
CA LYS A 392 -23.64 19.86 39.50
C LYS A 392 -23.25 18.58 38.76
N LEU A 393 -22.16 18.64 37.99
CA LEU A 393 -21.58 17.51 37.26
C LEU A 393 -20.39 16.90 38.01
N TYR A 394 -20.15 15.62 37.77
CA TYR A 394 -19.14 14.82 38.45
C TYR A 394 -18.16 14.19 37.45
N SER A 395 -17.01 13.77 37.97
CA SER A 395 -15.98 13.06 37.22
C SER A 395 -15.61 11.76 37.93
N ILE A 396 -15.26 10.73 37.16
CA ILE A 396 -14.75 9.45 37.64
C ILE A 396 -13.31 9.30 37.17
N GLN A 397 -12.41 8.94 38.08
CA GLN A 397 -11.00 8.69 37.80
C GLN A 397 -10.58 7.27 38.19
N LEU A 398 -9.69 6.69 37.39
CA LEU A 398 -9.07 5.37 37.60
C LEU A 398 -7.59 5.45 37.22
N HIS A 399 -6.77 4.55 37.77
CA HIS A 399 -5.34 4.47 37.46
C HIS A 399 -4.98 3.09 36.89
N LYS A 400 -4.62 3.03 35.62
CA LYS A 400 -4.21 1.81 34.93
C LYS A 400 -2.75 1.48 35.23
N VAL A 401 -2.50 0.34 35.85
CA VAL A 401 -1.14 -0.12 36.21
C VAL A 401 -0.88 -1.58 35.83
N ASN A 402 0.39 -1.99 35.87
CA ASN A 402 0.82 -3.39 35.82
C ASN A 402 0.92 -4.00 37.24
N GLN A 403 1.32 -5.26 37.35
CA GLN A 403 1.43 -5.96 38.64
C GLN A 403 2.43 -5.32 39.62
N GLU A 404 3.41 -4.58 39.12
CA GLU A 404 4.39 -3.85 39.92
C GLU A 404 3.92 -2.42 40.30
N GLY A 405 2.71 -2.03 39.90
CA GLY A 405 2.16 -0.70 40.16
C GLY A 405 2.66 0.39 39.21
N LYS A 406 3.34 0.03 38.11
CA LYS A 406 3.77 0.97 37.07
C LYS A 406 2.60 1.31 36.15
N ALA A 407 2.43 2.60 35.85
CA ALA A 407 1.43 3.12 34.93
C ALA A 407 1.48 2.48 33.53
N LEU A 408 0.32 2.23 32.94
CA LEU A 408 0.15 1.72 31.58
C LEU A 408 -0.70 2.68 30.73
N VAL A 409 -0.18 3.04 29.56
CA VAL A 409 -0.83 3.91 28.57
C VAL A 409 -1.58 3.05 27.53
N GLY A 410 -2.72 3.54 27.04
CA GLY A 410 -3.41 2.96 25.88
C GLY A 410 -4.47 1.89 26.20
N ALA A 411 -4.73 1.57 27.47
CA ALA A 411 -5.93 0.82 27.87
C ALA A 411 -7.17 1.67 27.59
N VAL A 412 -8.20 1.08 26.99
CA VAL A 412 -9.49 1.74 26.68
C VAL A 412 -10.56 1.24 27.63
N PHE A 413 -11.26 2.17 28.29
CA PHE A 413 -12.35 1.89 29.20
C PHE A 413 -13.68 2.40 28.64
N GLY A 414 -14.76 1.64 28.88
CA GLY A 414 -16.13 2.03 28.59
C GLY A 414 -16.91 2.33 29.86
N LEU A 415 -17.74 3.37 29.81
CA LEU A 415 -18.70 3.70 30.85
C LEU A 415 -20.09 3.17 30.44
N PHE A 416 -20.71 2.43 31.33
CA PHE A 416 -22.03 1.82 31.17
C PHE A 416 -22.98 2.31 32.24
N GLU A 417 -24.27 2.31 31.92
CA GLU A 417 -25.37 2.51 32.86
C GLU A 417 -25.34 1.41 33.95
N ALA A 418 -26.20 1.54 34.97
CA ALA A 418 -26.25 0.64 36.13
C ALA A 418 -26.46 -0.85 35.77
N ASP A 419 -27.01 -1.15 34.59
CA ASP A 419 -27.19 -2.52 34.08
C ASP A 419 -25.87 -3.21 33.67
N GLY A 420 -24.80 -2.42 33.49
CA GLY A 420 -23.49 -2.89 33.05
C GLY A 420 -23.46 -3.38 31.60
N THR A 421 -24.45 -3.01 30.78
CA THR A 421 -24.56 -3.42 29.37
C THR A 421 -24.90 -2.26 28.44
N THR A 422 -25.69 -1.28 28.90
CA THR A 422 -26.06 -0.10 28.12
C THR A 422 -24.93 0.92 28.19
N PRO A 423 -24.29 1.30 27.08
CA PRO A 423 -23.23 2.32 27.09
C PRO A 423 -23.80 3.70 27.40
N VAL A 424 -23.11 4.46 28.25
CA VAL A 424 -23.46 5.87 28.49
C VAL A 424 -23.12 6.68 27.24
N ALA A 425 -24.02 7.55 26.79
CA ALA A 425 -23.75 8.45 25.67
C ALA A 425 -22.64 9.45 26.04
N ASN A 426 -21.76 9.79 25.10
CA ASN A 426 -20.72 10.78 25.34
C ASN A 426 -21.37 12.16 25.61
N PRO A 427 -21.19 12.76 26.79
CA PRO A 427 -21.80 14.06 27.11
C PRO A 427 -21.20 15.23 26.30
N TYR A 428 -20.13 15.01 25.52
CA TYR A 428 -19.41 16.03 24.75
C TYR A 428 -19.44 15.83 23.22
N GLY A 429 -20.24 14.90 22.68
CA GLY A 429 -20.32 14.68 21.23
C GLY A 429 -21.06 13.39 20.82
N GLU A 430 -21.07 13.07 19.52
CA GLU A 430 -21.63 11.81 19.01
C GLU A 430 -20.82 10.59 19.49
N GLY A 431 -21.48 9.52 19.94
CA GLY A 431 -20.85 8.24 20.33
C GLY A 431 -21.03 7.84 21.80
N GLN A 432 -20.34 6.77 22.22
CA GLN A 432 -20.40 6.23 23.59
C GLN A 432 -19.24 6.79 24.45
N ALA A 433 -19.48 6.95 25.75
CA ALA A 433 -18.50 7.43 26.71
C ALA A 433 -17.39 6.40 26.91
N THR A 434 -16.21 6.71 26.36
CA THR A 434 -14.99 5.93 26.51
C THR A 434 -13.85 6.82 26.96
N ALA A 435 -12.89 6.26 27.68
CA ALA A 435 -11.70 6.97 28.13
C ALA A 435 -10.48 6.07 27.96
N THR A 436 -9.37 6.65 27.49
CA THR A 436 -8.11 5.93 27.29
C THR A 436 -7.12 6.36 28.36
N SER A 437 -6.41 5.40 28.95
CA SER A 437 -5.34 5.67 29.92
C SER A 437 -4.20 6.46 29.28
N ASP A 438 -3.80 7.55 29.95
CA ASP A 438 -2.72 8.43 29.50
C ASP A 438 -1.31 7.91 29.86
N ALA A 439 -0.28 8.71 29.62
CA ALA A 439 1.12 8.35 29.94
C ALA A 439 1.38 8.08 31.43
N ASN A 440 0.52 8.59 32.33
CA ASN A 440 0.56 8.35 33.77
C ASN A 440 -0.41 7.24 34.19
N GLY A 441 -1.08 6.58 33.24
CA GLY A 441 -2.10 5.57 33.49
C GLY A 441 -3.44 6.16 33.93
N LEU A 442 -3.61 7.48 33.95
CA LEU A 442 -4.85 8.10 34.40
C LEU A 442 -5.95 7.94 33.35
N VAL A 443 -7.12 7.52 33.80
CA VAL A 443 -8.36 7.41 33.02
C VAL A 443 -9.37 8.33 33.66
N THR A 444 -9.99 9.24 32.89
CA THR A 444 -10.97 10.19 33.41
C THR A 444 -12.23 10.20 32.56
N PHE A 445 -13.38 10.07 33.21
CA PHE A 445 -14.70 10.40 32.64
C PHE A 445 -15.19 11.68 33.31
N THR A 446 -15.64 12.67 32.53
CA THR A 446 -16.12 13.97 33.04
C THR A 446 -17.56 14.23 32.61
N GLY A 447 -18.23 15.17 33.27
CA GLY A 447 -19.55 15.66 32.83
C GLY A 447 -20.69 14.71 33.17
N LEU A 448 -20.56 13.94 34.25
CA LEU A 448 -21.50 12.91 34.63
C LEU A 448 -22.54 13.43 35.62
N GLU A 449 -23.76 12.91 35.51
CA GLU A 449 -24.80 13.12 36.53
C GLU A 449 -24.57 12.19 37.73
N ALA A 450 -25.20 12.49 38.88
CA ALA A 450 -25.15 11.62 40.05
C ALA A 450 -26.04 10.38 39.86
N LYS A 451 -25.55 9.39 39.10
CA LYS A 451 -26.21 8.11 38.82
C LYS A 451 -25.28 6.93 39.11
N ASP A 452 -25.85 5.73 39.12
CA ASP A 452 -25.07 4.50 39.24
C ASP A 452 -24.47 4.15 37.88
N TYR A 453 -23.17 3.84 37.85
CA TYR A 453 -22.43 3.49 36.63
C TYR A 453 -21.59 2.23 36.82
N VAL A 454 -21.25 1.61 35.69
CA VAL A 454 -20.32 0.49 35.60
C VAL A 454 -19.20 0.84 34.63
N VAL A 455 -17.95 0.67 35.04
CA VAL A 455 -16.77 0.85 34.19
C VAL A 455 -16.12 -0.50 33.93
N ARG A 456 -15.74 -0.75 32.67
CA ARG A 456 -15.00 -1.95 32.24
C ARG A 456 -13.87 -1.59 31.30
N GLU A 457 -12.78 -2.34 31.38
CA GLU A 457 -11.75 -2.30 30.35
C GLU A 457 -12.29 -3.01 29.09
N LEU A 458 -12.25 -2.32 27.95
CA LEU A 458 -12.68 -2.84 26.64
C LEU A 458 -11.48 -3.38 25.85
N THR A 459 -10.35 -2.68 25.98
CA THR A 459 -9.10 -3.01 25.29
C THR A 459 -7.93 -2.84 26.24
N ALA A 460 -7.12 -3.90 26.34
CA ALA A 460 -5.88 -3.88 27.12
C ALA A 460 -4.76 -3.12 26.39
N PRO A 461 -3.76 -2.57 27.11
CA PRO A 461 -2.52 -2.09 26.52
C PRO A 461 -1.74 -3.20 25.82
N ASP A 462 -0.98 -2.86 24.78
CA ASP A 462 -0.12 -3.80 24.06
C ASP A 462 0.80 -4.58 25.00
N GLY A 463 0.80 -5.91 24.85
CA GLY A 463 1.60 -6.82 25.67
C GLY A 463 0.99 -7.21 27.03
N TYR A 464 -0.25 -6.78 27.30
CA TYR A 464 -0.98 -7.11 28.52
C TYR A 464 -2.30 -7.83 28.24
N GLN A 465 -2.73 -8.66 29.20
CA GLN A 465 -4.04 -9.31 29.19
C GLN A 465 -5.13 -8.31 29.58
N LEU A 466 -6.32 -8.42 28.97
CA LEU A 466 -7.51 -7.67 29.34
C LEU A 466 -7.93 -8.00 30.78
N SER A 467 -8.24 -6.98 31.56
CA SER A 467 -8.81 -7.16 32.90
C SER A 467 -10.30 -7.48 32.82
N ASP A 468 -10.73 -8.55 33.50
CA ASP A 468 -12.13 -8.88 33.72
C ASP A 468 -12.76 -8.10 34.90
N GLU A 469 -12.03 -7.15 35.48
CA GLU A 469 -12.48 -6.37 36.63
C GLU A 469 -13.65 -5.45 36.24
N VAL A 470 -14.75 -5.55 37.00
CA VAL A 470 -15.95 -4.72 36.82
C VAL A 470 -16.03 -3.70 37.96
N ILE A 471 -15.90 -2.42 37.62
CA ILE A 471 -15.83 -1.34 38.60
C ILE A 471 -17.21 -0.70 38.71
N LYS A 472 -17.80 -0.74 39.90
CA LYS A 472 -19.12 -0.15 40.17
C LYS A 472 -18.97 1.21 40.84
N ILE A 473 -19.70 2.18 40.31
CA ILE A 473 -19.75 3.56 40.78
C ILE A 473 -21.16 3.82 41.30
N ALA A 474 -21.31 4.11 42.58
CA ALA A 474 -22.61 4.44 43.13
C ALA A 474 -22.88 5.95 43.00
N ALA A 475 -24.13 6.32 42.75
CA ALA A 475 -24.57 7.72 42.74
C ALA A 475 -24.21 8.44 44.06
N SER A 476 -24.27 7.72 45.17
CA SER A 476 -23.89 8.23 46.49
C SER A 476 -22.40 8.55 46.62
N ASP A 477 -21.52 7.81 45.93
CA ASP A 477 -20.08 8.11 45.91
C ASP A 477 -19.80 9.41 45.15
N LEU A 478 -20.52 9.63 44.04
CA LEU A 478 -20.41 10.87 43.26
C LEU A 478 -20.84 12.07 44.10
N VAL A 479 -22.01 11.99 44.75
CA VAL A 479 -22.54 13.07 45.60
C VAL A 479 -21.67 13.34 46.83
N ALA A 480 -21.10 12.30 47.45
CA ALA A 480 -20.21 12.43 48.61
C ALA A 480 -18.82 12.99 48.25
N SER A 481 -18.43 12.92 46.96
CA SER A 481 -17.18 13.48 46.47
C SER A 481 -17.26 14.99 46.22
N ASN A 482 -16.12 15.70 46.34
CA ASN A 482 -15.98 17.08 45.86
C ASN A 482 -15.85 17.10 44.32
N ASN A 483 -16.84 16.56 43.62
CA ASN A 483 -16.97 16.46 42.15
C ASN A 483 -16.07 15.43 41.44
N VAL A 484 -15.14 14.76 42.13
CA VAL A 484 -14.28 13.72 41.53
C VAL A 484 -14.26 12.48 42.41
N VAL A 485 -14.65 11.33 41.85
CA VAL A 485 -14.54 10.02 42.48
C VAL A 485 -13.36 9.27 41.89
N ASP A 486 -12.37 8.94 42.72
CA ASP A 486 -11.23 8.08 42.34
C ASP A 486 -11.46 6.66 42.89
N LYS A 487 -11.44 5.64 42.02
CA LYS A 487 -11.58 4.22 42.41
C LYS A 487 -10.25 3.46 42.45
N GLY A 488 -9.12 4.15 42.31
CA GLY A 488 -7.79 3.58 42.47
C GLY A 488 -7.33 2.76 41.26
N ASN A 489 -6.55 1.72 41.54
CA ASN A 489 -5.76 1.02 40.52
C ASN A 489 -6.52 -0.13 39.84
N VAL A 490 -6.45 -0.17 38.50
CA VAL A 490 -6.89 -1.30 37.66
C VAL A 490 -5.66 -2.00 37.08
N VAL A 491 -5.46 -3.27 37.41
CA VAL A 491 -4.20 -3.99 37.15
C VAL A 491 -4.29 -4.93 35.95
N ASN A 492 -3.36 -4.83 34.99
CA ASN A 492 -3.23 -5.85 33.93
C ASN A 492 -1.99 -6.72 34.14
N LYS A 493 -2.13 -7.98 33.76
CA LYS A 493 -1.06 -8.97 33.80
C LYS A 493 -0.33 -9.00 32.45
N PRO A 494 1.01 -8.99 32.41
CA PRO A 494 1.74 -9.16 31.16
C PRO A 494 1.58 -10.59 30.63
N PHE A 495 1.77 -10.80 29.32
CA PHE A 495 1.90 -12.15 28.78
C PHE A 495 3.21 -12.79 29.28
N THR A 496 3.14 -13.94 29.96
CA THR A 496 4.30 -14.56 30.64
C THR A 496 5.17 -15.47 29.75
N SER A 497 4.81 -15.67 28.46
CA SER A 497 5.59 -16.41 27.45
C SER A 497 4.93 -16.28 26.08
N ILE A 498 5.68 -16.43 24.97
CA ILE A 498 5.07 -16.64 23.64
C ILE A 498 4.26 -17.96 23.71
N PRO A 499 2.91 -17.94 23.62
CA PRO A 499 2.13 -19.16 23.68
C PRO A 499 2.15 -19.85 22.32
N PRO A 500 2.35 -21.19 22.25
CA PRO A 500 1.98 -21.93 21.06
C PRO A 500 0.45 -22.01 21.03
N THR A 501 -0.17 -21.10 20.27
CA THR A 501 -1.61 -21.05 19.99
C THR A 501 -2.47 -20.73 21.24
N PRO A 502 -3.42 -19.78 21.17
CA PRO A 502 -4.21 -19.43 22.35
C PRO A 502 -5.11 -20.60 22.79
N PRO A 503 -5.06 -21.06 24.06
CA PRO A 503 -6.06 -21.98 24.59
C PRO A 503 -7.34 -21.21 24.94
N THR A 504 -8.45 -21.71 24.43
CA THR A 504 -9.83 -21.31 24.77
C THR A 504 -10.37 -22.21 25.87
N VAL A 505 -10.83 -21.66 27.01
CA VAL A 505 -11.72 -22.40 27.95
C VAL A 505 -12.72 -21.46 28.69
N ASP A 506 -14.00 -21.77 28.48
CA ASP A 506 -15.25 -21.63 29.28
C ASP A 506 -15.62 -20.33 30.00
N LYS A 507 -16.07 -19.37 29.18
CA LYS A 507 -17.15 -18.41 29.47
C LYS A 507 -18.49 -19.18 29.45
N PRO A 508 -19.59 -18.77 30.15
CA PRO A 508 -20.90 -19.36 29.91
C PRO A 508 -21.18 -19.38 28.40
N GLU A 509 -21.22 -20.58 27.81
CA GLU A 509 -21.32 -20.75 26.36
C GLU A 509 -22.64 -20.15 25.87
N LEU A 510 -22.56 -18.94 25.31
CA LEU A 510 -23.51 -18.52 24.30
C LEU A 510 -23.24 -19.41 23.10
N LYS A 511 -24.06 -20.44 22.92
CA LYS A 511 -23.97 -21.35 21.78
C LYS A 511 -24.43 -20.58 20.53
N LEU A 512 -23.46 -20.02 19.81
CA LEU A 512 -23.67 -19.29 18.57
C LEU A 512 -23.51 -20.22 17.36
N TYR A 513 -24.30 -19.97 16.33
CA TYR A 513 -24.43 -20.78 15.14
C TYR A 513 -24.14 -19.97 13.88
N ASN A 514 -23.67 -20.65 12.84
CA ASN A 514 -23.55 -20.09 11.51
C ASN A 514 -24.75 -20.51 10.67
N ILE A 515 -25.26 -19.61 9.83
CA ILE A 515 -26.32 -19.92 8.86
C ILE A 515 -25.69 -19.84 7.48
N GLN A 516 -25.81 -20.91 6.69
CA GLN A 516 -25.27 -21.01 5.34
C GLN A 516 -26.37 -21.25 4.32
N LEU A 517 -26.13 -20.77 3.11
CA LEU A 517 -26.92 -21.10 1.92
C LEU A 517 -26.03 -21.01 0.67
N HIS A 518 -26.45 -21.63 -0.41
CA HIS A 518 -25.73 -21.66 -1.68
C HIS A 518 -26.53 -20.97 -2.78
N LYS A 519 -26.10 -19.77 -3.17
CA LYS A 519 -26.65 -19.02 -4.30
C LYS A 519 -26.23 -19.65 -5.63
N VAL A 520 -27.21 -20.15 -6.38
CA VAL A 520 -26.97 -20.82 -7.67
C VAL A 520 -27.87 -20.28 -8.79
N SER A 521 -27.48 -20.56 -10.04
CA SER A 521 -28.34 -20.42 -11.22
C SER A 521 -29.32 -21.58 -11.35
N GLU A 522 -30.25 -21.51 -12.30
CA GLU A 522 -31.16 -22.64 -12.63
C GLU A 522 -30.39 -23.92 -12.99
N GLU A 523 -29.18 -23.80 -13.54
CA GLU A 523 -28.32 -24.92 -13.89
C GLU A 523 -27.44 -25.42 -12.72
N GLY A 524 -27.61 -24.87 -11.51
CA GLY A 524 -26.88 -25.27 -10.30
C GLY A 524 -25.47 -24.69 -10.18
N LYS A 525 -25.09 -23.73 -11.02
CA LYS A 525 -23.77 -23.05 -10.94
C LYS A 525 -23.80 -21.96 -9.89
N GLY A 526 -22.77 -21.89 -9.03
CA GLY A 526 -22.58 -20.82 -8.04
C GLY A 526 -22.60 -19.42 -8.66
N LEU A 527 -23.26 -18.48 -7.99
CA LEU A 527 -23.38 -17.09 -8.43
C LEU A 527 -22.72 -16.15 -7.41
N LEU A 528 -21.67 -15.44 -7.85
CA LEU A 528 -20.98 -14.40 -7.08
C LEU A 528 -21.83 -13.11 -7.00
N GLY A 529 -21.83 -12.48 -5.83
CA GLY A 529 -22.32 -11.11 -5.66
C GLY A 529 -23.82 -10.94 -5.39
N ALA A 530 -24.55 -12.00 -5.02
CA ALA A 530 -25.87 -11.86 -4.41
C ALA A 530 -25.71 -11.38 -2.97
N VAL A 531 -26.43 -10.33 -2.56
CA VAL A 531 -26.39 -9.81 -1.19
C VAL A 531 -27.65 -10.23 -0.46
N PHE A 532 -27.50 -10.85 0.70
CA PHE A 532 -28.59 -11.27 1.59
C PHE A 532 -28.56 -10.48 2.89
N GLY A 533 -29.73 -10.20 3.45
CA GLY A 533 -29.90 -9.60 4.77
C GLY A 533 -30.67 -10.52 5.71
N LEU A 534 -30.26 -10.55 6.98
CA LEU A 534 -30.92 -11.28 8.06
C LEU A 534 -31.87 -10.34 8.81
N TYR A 535 -33.10 -10.79 9.01
CA TYR A 535 -34.17 -10.09 9.72
C TYR A 535 -34.65 -10.95 10.89
N GLU A 536 -35.15 -10.29 11.92
CA GLU A 536 -35.86 -10.93 13.02
C GLU A 536 -37.08 -11.70 12.48
N ALA A 537 -37.72 -12.52 13.33
CA ALA A 537 -38.86 -13.35 12.94
C ALA A 537 -40.03 -12.57 12.30
N ASP A 538 -40.14 -11.25 12.54
CA ASP A 538 -41.14 -10.38 11.93
C ASP A 538 -40.89 -10.09 10.43
N GLY A 539 -39.70 -10.44 9.92
CA GLY A 539 -39.27 -10.23 8.54
C GLY A 539 -39.09 -8.76 8.14
N THR A 540 -39.14 -7.81 9.07
CA THR A 540 -39.04 -6.36 8.81
C THR A 540 -37.94 -5.70 9.62
N THR A 541 -37.69 -6.15 10.83
CA THR A 541 -36.65 -5.65 11.72
C THR A 541 -35.32 -6.30 11.34
N PRO A 542 -34.29 -5.54 10.94
CA PRO A 542 -32.98 -6.11 10.62
C PRO A 542 -32.30 -6.64 11.89
N VAL A 543 -31.74 -7.85 11.82
CA VAL A 543 -30.89 -8.38 12.90
C VAL A 543 -29.59 -7.59 12.89
N ALA A 544 -29.14 -7.11 14.05
CA ALA A 544 -27.88 -6.40 14.17
C ALA A 544 -26.69 -7.34 13.89
N ASN A 545 -25.66 -6.83 13.23
CA ASN A 545 -24.41 -7.56 13.04
C ASN A 545 -23.72 -7.79 14.42
N PRO A 546 -23.47 -9.05 14.82
CA PRO A 546 -22.85 -9.35 16.12
C PRO A 546 -21.39 -8.88 16.23
N TYR A 547 -20.77 -8.45 15.11
CA TYR A 547 -19.37 -8.02 15.03
C TYR A 547 -19.20 -6.54 14.62
N GLY A 548 -20.27 -5.72 14.59
CA GLY A 548 -20.19 -4.30 14.20
C GLY A 548 -21.54 -3.58 14.05
N GLU A 549 -21.55 -2.39 13.46
CA GLU A 549 -22.78 -1.62 13.21
C GLU A 549 -23.55 -2.10 11.95
N GLY A 550 -24.88 -1.97 11.96
CA GLY A 550 -25.75 -2.23 10.80
C GLY A 550 -26.44 -3.61 10.79
N GLN A 551 -27.24 -3.86 9.74
CA GLN A 551 -27.93 -5.14 9.53
C GLN A 551 -26.90 -6.24 9.22
N ALA A 552 -27.07 -7.42 9.82
CA ALA A 552 -26.38 -8.64 9.44
C ALA A 552 -26.67 -8.95 7.97
N THR A 553 -25.66 -8.80 7.11
CA THR A 553 -25.73 -9.10 5.67
C THR A 553 -24.60 -10.04 5.29
N ALA A 554 -24.82 -10.84 4.25
CA ALA A 554 -23.84 -11.77 3.71
C ALA A 554 -23.93 -11.79 2.19
N THR A 555 -22.77 -11.80 1.52
CA THR A 555 -22.67 -11.80 0.06
C THR A 555 -22.19 -13.14 -0.43
N SER A 556 -22.75 -13.64 -1.53
CA SER A 556 -22.32 -14.89 -2.13
C SER A 556 -20.94 -14.78 -2.76
N ASP A 557 -20.07 -15.75 -2.50
CA ASP A 557 -18.72 -15.86 -3.06
C ASP A 557 -18.69 -16.46 -4.47
N GLU A 558 -17.51 -16.74 -5.02
CA GLU A 558 -17.33 -17.30 -6.37
C GLU A 558 -18.00 -18.68 -6.56
N ASN A 559 -18.18 -19.42 -5.46
CA ASN A 559 -18.87 -20.71 -5.43
C ASN A 559 -20.36 -20.58 -5.07
N GLY A 560 -20.84 -19.35 -4.87
CA GLY A 560 -22.20 -19.04 -4.45
C GLY A 560 -22.44 -19.20 -2.95
N LEU A 561 -21.44 -19.51 -2.13
CA LEU A 561 -21.63 -19.72 -0.69
C LEU A 561 -21.91 -18.39 0.00
N VAL A 562 -22.94 -18.36 0.84
CA VAL A 562 -23.33 -17.23 1.69
C VAL A 562 -23.31 -17.71 3.14
N THR A 563 -22.61 -16.99 4.02
CA THR A 563 -22.49 -17.38 5.43
C THR A 563 -22.79 -16.19 6.35
N PHE A 564 -23.74 -16.38 7.26
CA PHE A 564 -23.96 -15.53 8.43
C PHE A 564 -23.30 -16.18 9.64
N ILE A 565 -22.40 -15.48 10.32
CA ILE A 565 -21.58 -16.05 11.40
C ILE A 565 -22.08 -15.58 12.76
N GLY A 566 -22.20 -16.49 13.74
CA GLY A 566 -22.27 -16.12 15.15
C GLY A 566 -23.63 -15.65 15.67
N PHE A 567 -24.72 -16.37 15.38
CA PHE A 567 -26.08 -16.02 15.79
C PHE A 567 -26.67 -17.00 16.82
N GLU A 568 -27.52 -16.51 17.72
CA GLU A 568 -28.22 -17.34 18.70
C GLU A 568 -29.28 -18.22 18.02
N ALA A 569 -29.68 -19.33 18.65
CA ALA A 569 -30.76 -20.19 18.15
C ALA A 569 -32.13 -19.51 18.32
N LYS A 570 -32.55 -18.73 17.31
CA LYS A 570 -33.82 -17.98 17.24
C LYS A 570 -34.42 -18.08 15.83
N ASP A 571 -35.67 -17.64 15.67
CA ASP A 571 -36.30 -17.57 14.34
C ASP A 571 -35.79 -16.35 13.56
N TYR A 572 -35.36 -16.56 12.32
CA TYR A 572 -34.87 -15.52 11.42
C TYR A 572 -35.50 -15.60 10.03
N VAL A 573 -35.46 -14.46 9.33
CA VAL A 573 -35.87 -14.34 7.93
C VAL A 573 -34.71 -13.79 7.12
N ILE A 574 -34.26 -14.52 6.12
CA ILE A 574 -33.22 -14.09 5.17
C ILE A 574 -33.90 -13.58 3.90
N LYS A 575 -33.52 -12.39 3.44
CA LYS A 575 -34.00 -11.81 2.17
C LYS A 575 -32.83 -11.50 1.26
N GLU A 576 -32.99 -11.77 -0.03
CA GLU A 576 -32.06 -11.26 -1.04
C GLU A 576 -32.33 -9.76 -1.20
N LEU A 577 -31.32 -8.94 -0.94
CA LEU A 577 -31.35 -7.49 -1.07
C LEU A 577 -30.86 -7.04 -2.44
N THR A 578 -29.95 -7.81 -3.03
CA THR A 578 -29.38 -7.53 -4.34
C THR A 578 -29.11 -8.83 -5.08
N ALA A 579 -29.67 -8.94 -6.29
CA ALA A 579 -29.42 -10.07 -7.16
C ALA A 579 -28.04 -9.97 -7.82
N PRO A 580 -27.41 -11.10 -8.18
CA PRO A 580 -26.23 -11.12 -9.05
C PRO A 580 -26.51 -10.43 -10.40
N THR A 581 -25.48 -9.83 -11.00
CA THR A 581 -25.60 -9.17 -12.30
C THR A 581 -26.21 -10.09 -13.37
N GLY A 582 -27.27 -9.64 -14.03
CA GLY A 582 -27.98 -10.40 -15.07
C GLY A 582 -29.06 -11.36 -14.56
N TYR A 583 -29.33 -11.38 -13.26
CA TYR A 583 -30.34 -12.23 -12.62
C TYR A 583 -31.43 -11.40 -11.94
N GLN A 584 -32.62 -11.97 -11.80
CA GLN A 584 -33.77 -11.35 -11.13
C GLN A 584 -33.61 -11.45 -9.61
N LEU A 585 -34.08 -10.43 -8.88
CA LEU A 585 -34.11 -10.43 -7.41
C LEU A 585 -35.13 -11.44 -6.89
N LEU A 586 -34.70 -12.30 -5.97
CA LEU A 586 -35.55 -13.24 -5.27
C LEU A 586 -36.49 -12.48 -4.32
N THR A 587 -37.79 -12.58 -4.58
CA THR A 587 -38.83 -11.90 -3.80
C THR A 587 -39.35 -12.73 -2.62
N ASN A 588 -39.16 -14.05 -2.66
CA ASN A 588 -39.58 -14.96 -1.60
C ASN A 588 -38.49 -15.04 -0.52
N PRO A 589 -38.81 -14.73 0.75
CA PRO A 589 -37.84 -14.83 1.83
C PRO A 589 -37.52 -16.30 2.17
N ILE A 590 -36.35 -16.52 2.76
CA ILE A 590 -35.88 -17.81 3.27
C ILE A 590 -36.02 -17.79 4.79
N THR A 591 -36.74 -18.74 5.37
CA THR A 591 -36.93 -18.81 6.81
C THR A 591 -35.92 -19.74 7.46
N VAL A 592 -35.41 -19.33 8.62
CA VAL A 592 -34.53 -20.12 9.49
C VAL A 592 -35.26 -20.26 10.81
N SER A 593 -35.58 -21.48 11.23
CA SER A 593 -36.31 -21.71 12.47
C SER A 593 -35.36 -22.03 13.63
N ALA A 594 -35.76 -21.74 14.87
CA ALA A 594 -35.06 -22.17 16.08
C ALA A 594 -34.79 -23.69 16.08
N SER A 595 -35.68 -24.48 15.46
CA SER A 595 -35.52 -25.93 15.33
C SER A 595 -34.43 -26.35 14.34
N ASP A 596 -34.11 -25.52 13.34
CA ASP A 596 -33.03 -25.77 12.38
C ASP A 596 -31.68 -25.79 13.13
N PHE A 597 -31.50 -24.93 14.14
CA PHE A 597 -30.30 -24.87 14.99
C PHE A 597 -30.14 -26.09 15.91
N THR A 598 -31.24 -26.72 16.32
CA THR A 598 -31.19 -27.94 17.13
C THR A 598 -30.78 -29.17 16.31
N GLN A 599 -30.98 -29.12 14.99
CA GLN A 599 -30.63 -30.18 14.04
C GLN A 599 -29.28 -29.94 13.34
N ALA A 600 -28.72 -28.74 13.50
CA ALA A 600 -27.44 -28.33 12.92
C ALA A 600 -26.28 -29.20 13.41
N LYS A 601 -25.48 -29.70 12.47
CA LYS A 601 -24.19 -30.33 12.76
C LYS A 601 -23.11 -29.26 12.73
N ASP A 602 -22.11 -29.40 13.60
CA ASP A 602 -20.95 -28.49 13.66
C ASP A 602 -21.32 -27.01 13.81
N LEU A 603 -22.46 -26.71 14.45
CA LEU A 603 -23.02 -25.36 14.63
C LEU A 603 -23.35 -24.64 13.32
N VAL A 604 -23.51 -25.35 12.21
CA VAL A 604 -23.88 -24.78 10.90
C VAL A 604 -25.29 -25.21 10.51
N VAL A 605 -26.17 -24.23 10.34
CA VAL A 605 -27.50 -24.40 9.71
C VAL A 605 -27.35 -24.14 8.21
N ASP A 606 -27.40 -25.20 7.41
CA ASP A 606 -27.39 -25.08 5.94
C ASP A 606 -28.81 -25.09 5.37
N LYS A 607 -29.20 -24.02 4.69
CA LYS A 607 -30.49 -23.86 3.99
C LYS A 607 -30.46 -24.33 2.54
N GLY A 608 -29.32 -24.84 2.07
CA GLY A 608 -29.14 -25.42 0.75
C GLY A 608 -29.19 -24.40 -0.38
N ASN A 609 -29.59 -24.85 -1.56
CA ASN A 609 -29.53 -24.04 -2.78
C ASN A 609 -30.64 -23.00 -2.87
N VAL A 610 -30.25 -21.76 -3.16
CA VAL A 610 -31.13 -20.62 -3.44
C VAL A 610 -30.93 -20.19 -4.89
N VAL A 611 -31.94 -20.43 -5.72
CA VAL A 611 -31.87 -20.25 -7.19
C VAL A 611 -32.31 -18.84 -7.59
N ASN A 612 -31.56 -18.19 -8.50
CA ASN A 612 -32.06 -17.01 -9.21
C ASN A 612 -32.24 -17.32 -10.69
N ASN A 613 -33.30 -16.76 -11.25
CA ASN A 613 -33.61 -16.86 -12.67
C ASN A 613 -32.93 -15.72 -13.42
N LYS A 614 -32.44 -16.00 -14.63
CA LYS A 614 -31.85 -14.95 -15.48
C LYS A 614 -32.92 -13.91 -15.84
N ILE A 615 -32.49 -12.66 -16.02
CA ILE A 615 -33.38 -11.65 -16.59
C ILE A 615 -33.67 -12.08 -18.05
N PRO A 616 -34.94 -12.21 -18.46
CA PRO A 616 -35.26 -12.62 -19.82
C PRO A 616 -34.68 -11.61 -20.82
N PRO A 617 -34.16 -12.07 -21.97
CA PRO A 617 -33.67 -11.15 -23.00
C PRO A 617 -34.82 -10.23 -23.43
N TYR A 618 -34.57 -8.93 -23.38
CA TYR A 618 -35.52 -7.94 -23.87
C TYR A 618 -35.75 -8.16 -25.37
N THR A 619 -36.92 -8.67 -25.74
CA THR A 619 -37.40 -8.66 -27.12
C THR A 619 -38.09 -7.31 -27.35
N PRO A 620 -37.50 -6.37 -28.11
CA PRO A 620 -38.21 -5.16 -28.49
C PRO A 620 -39.48 -5.53 -29.27
N PRO A 621 -40.58 -4.77 -29.15
CA PRO A 621 -41.79 -5.03 -29.92
C PRO A 621 -41.45 -5.06 -31.41
N TYR A 622 -41.77 -6.20 -32.05
CA TYR A 622 -41.57 -6.41 -33.48
C TYR A 622 -42.44 -5.44 -34.28
N THR A 623 -41.84 -4.41 -34.87
CA THR A 623 -42.43 -3.68 -35.98
C THR A 623 -42.15 -4.48 -37.26
N PRO A 624 -43.18 -5.03 -37.94
CA PRO A 624 -42.96 -5.76 -39.19
C PRO A 624 -42.33 -4.84 -40.24
N PRO A 625 -41.44 -5.37 -41.10
CA PRO A 625 -40.78 -4.58 -42.12
C PRO A 625 -41.81 -4.03 -43.12
N TYR A 626 -41.77 -2.72 -43.34
CA TYR A 626 -42.55 -2.05 -44.38
C TYR A 626 -42.07 -2.53 -45.75
N THR A 627 -42.80 -3.46 -46.36
CA THR A 627 -42.70 -3.80 -47.78
C THR A 627 -43.45 -2.74 -48.59
N PRO A 628 -42.77 -1.98 -49.47
CA PRO A 628 -43.46 -1.10 -50.41
C PRO A 628 -44.32 -1.96 -51.36
N PRO A 629 -45.58 -1.60 -51.62
CA PRO A 629 -46.42 -2.37 -52.53
C PRO A 629 -45.90 -2.26 -53.97
N THR A 630 -45.86 -3.41 -54.63
CA THR A 630 -45.56 -3.57 -56.06
C THR A 630 -46.66 -2.91 -56.91
N PRO A 631 -46.35 -2.31 -58.08
CA PRO A 631 -47.33 -1.62 -58.88
C PRO A 631 -48.32 -2.62 -59.53
N PRO A 632 -49.63 -2.35 -59.52
CA PRO A 632 -50.59 -3.19 -60.22
C PRO A 632 -50.50 -2.94 -61.73
N THR A 633 -50.35 -4.02 -62.49
CA THR A 633 -50.47 -4.07 -63.94
C THR A 633 -51.93 -4.39 -64.33
N THR A 634 -52.77 -3.38 -64.57
CA THR A 634 -53.88 -3.42 -65.56
C THR A 634 -54.57 -2.05 -65.70
N PRO A 635 -55.12 -1.70 -66.89
CA PRO A 635 -55.39 -0.32 -67.30
C PRO A 635 -56.89 0.08 -67.17
N PRO A 636 -57.29 1.31 -67.57
CA PRO A 636 -57.92 2.33 -66.74
C PRO A 636 -59.46 2.30 -66.70
N THR A 637 -60.07 2.76 -65.59
CA THR A 637 -61.42 3.35 -65.63
C THR A 637 -61.59 4.45 -64.57
N THR A 638 -61.78 5.67 -65.05
CA THR A 638 -62.62 6.70 -64.42
C THR A 638 -64.09 6.46 -64.81
N PRO A 639 -65.10 7.16 -64.27
CA PRO A 639 -65.34 7.66 -62.91
C PRO A 639 -66.77 7.29 -62.42
N SER A 640 -67.09 7.42 -61.13
CA SER A 640 -68.46 7.81 -60.74
C SER A 640 -68.51 8.45 -59.35
N THR A 641 -69.35 9.48 -59.29
CA THR A 641 -69.68 10.36 -58.19
C THR A 641 -70.54 9.69 -57.10
N PRO A 642 -70.58 10.26 -55.88
CA PRO A 642 -71.01 9.61 -54.66
C PRO A 642 -72.49 9.89 -54.28
N PRO A 643 -73.06 9.14 -53.32
CA PRO A 643 -74.14 9.64 -52.48
C PRO A 643 -73.65 9.95 -51.05
N THR A 644 -73.95 11.15 -50.59
CA THR A 644 -74.11 11.55 -49.16
C THR A 644 -75.47 11.06 -48.60
N PRO A 645 -75.84 11.23 -47.30
CA PRO A 645 -75.10 11.77 -46.13
C PRO A 645 -75.28 10.94 -44.82
N SER A 646 -74.51 11.25 -43.77
CA SER A 646 -75.07 11.83 -42.52
C SER A 646 -73.98 12.38 -41.59
N THR A 647 -74.16 13.66 -41.30
CA THR A 647 -73.69 14.55 -40.22
C THR A 647 -72.91 13.96 -39.03
N ASP A 648 -71.75 14.55 -38.71
CA ASP A 648 -71.70 15.59 -37.67
C ASP A 648 -70.50 16.55 -37.83
N LYS A 649 -70.66 17.77 -37.35
CA LYS A 649 -69.94 19.01 -37.71
C LYS A 649 -69.12 19.49 -36.47
N PRO A 650 -68.43 20.64 -36.55
CA PRO A 650 -67.17 21.05 -37.19
C PRO A 650 -66.06 21.30 -36.13
N LYS A 651 -64.89 21.93 -36.33
CA LYS A 651 -64.32 22.93 -37.27
C LYS A 651 -62.80 22.92 -36.98
N GLY A 652 -61.90 22.82 -37.96
CA GLY A 652 -61.50 23.89 -38.88
C GLY A 652 -60.29 24.63 -38.28
N ASN A 653 -59.24 25.06 -38.99
CA ASN A 653 -58.95 25.25 -40.41
C ASN A 653 -57.41 25.34 -40.50
N GLN A 654 -56.77 24.51 -41.33
CA GLN A 654 -56.32 24.77 -42.69
C GLN A 654 -54.89 25.37 -42.78
N PRO A 655 -54.04 24.86 -43.72
CA PRO A 655 -52.61 25.12 -43.80
C PRO A 655 -52.25 25.91 -45.07
N SER A 656 -50.96 26.02 -45.41
CA SER A 656 -50.41 25.53 -46.70
C SER A 656 -49.20 26.31 -47.21
N GLY A 657 -48.23 25.53 -47.70
CA GLY A 657 -47.58 25.78 -49.00
C GLY A 657 -46.17 26.37 -48.93
N LYS A 658 -45.23 26.04 -49.82
CA LYS A 658 -45.14 25.07 -50.93
C LYS A 658 -43.76 25.30 -51.61
N GLN A 659 -43.10 24.23 -52.09
CA GLN A 659 -42.20 24.10 -53.27
C GLN A 659 -41.00 25.09 -53.45
N SER A 660 -39.84 24.74 -54.04
CA SER A 660 -39.58 24.02 -55.30
C SER A 660 -38.10 23.60 -55.48
N LYS A 661 -37.90 22.69 -56.45
CA LYS A 661 -36.69 22.13 -57.13
C LYS A 661 -35.66 23.21 -57.59
N GLU A 662 -34.38 22.97 -57.95
CA GLU A 662 -33.74 21.98 -58.86
C GLU A 662 -32.21 22.26 -58.94
N GLY A 663 -31.33 21.28 -59.28
CA GLY A 663 -30.07 21.57 -60.02
C GLY A 663 -28.68 21.06 -59.54
N LYS A 664 -28.23 19.95 -60.16
CA LYS A 664 -26.86 19.57 -60.62
C LYS A 664 -25.57 19.61 -59.73
N LYS A 665 -24.98 18.41 -59.65
CA LYS A 665 -23.55 17.98 -59.75
C LYS A 665 -22.47 18.49 -58.76
N GLN A 666 -22.08 17.51 -57.93
CA GLN A 666 -20.69 17.04 -57.72
C GLN A 666 -19.72 17.95 -56.96
N SER A 667 -19.78 17.87 -55.62
CA SER A 667 -18.58 17.81 -54.78
C SER A 667 -18.91 16.97 -53.53
N LEU A 668 -17.96 16.15 -53.08
CA LEU A 668 -18.04 15.40 -51.83
C LEU A 668 -18.23 16.38 -50.66
N PRO A 669 -19.17 16.17 -49.72
CA PRO A 669 -19.19 16.95 -48.51
C PRO A 669 -18.25 16.35 -47.46
N SER A 670 -17.48 17.26 -46.85
CA SER A 670 -16.85 17.09 -45.55
C SER A 670 -17.79 17.64 -44.46
N THR A 671 -17.55 17.14 -43.23
CA THR A 671 -17.83 17.69 -41.88
C THR A 671 -19.20 17.57 -41.19
N GLY A 672 -19.07 17.36 -39.85
CA GLY A 672 -20.06 17.48 -38.77
C GLY A 672 -19.93 16.28 -37.83
N GLU A 673 -19.29 16.32 -36.65
CA GLU A 673 -19.51 17.20 -35.49
C GLU A 673 -18.18 17.54 -34.76
N THR A 674 -17.82 18.82 -34.69
CA THR A 674 -17.90 19.74 -33.52
C THR A 674 -16.95 19.45 -32.36
N VAL A 675 -15.78 20.08 -32.42
CA VAL A 675 -15.09 20.62 -31.24
C VAL A 675 -15.07 22.13 -31.43
N SER A 676 -15.82 22.86 -30.61
CA SER A 676 -15.75 24.33 -30.57
C SER A 676 -14.85 24.77 -29.43
N ALA A 677 -13.82 25.51 -29.82
CA ALA A 677 -12.87 26.22 -29.00
C ALA A 677 -13.48 27.43 -28.28
N GLY A 678 -12.72 27.93 -27.32
CA GLY A 678 -12.76 29.31 -26.85
C GLY A 678 -11.35 29.78 -26.49
N PHE A 679 -10.60 30.23 -27.50
CA PHE A 679 -9.41 31.08 -27.33
C PHE A 679 -9.82 32.54 -27.15
N ILE A 680 -8.89 33.38 -26.69
CA ILE A 680 -8.50 34.75 -27.13
C ILE A 680 -7.73 35.37 -25.93
N THR A 681 -6.39 35.25 -25.84
CA THR A 681 -5.27 36.00 -26.45
C THR A 681 -4.87 37.33 -25.78
N ALA A 682 -3.54 37.56 -25.86
CA ALA A 682 -2.73 38.78 -25.69
C ALA A 682 -2.23 39.06 -24.28
N GLY A 683 -0.95 39.38 -24.04
CA GLY A 683 0.20 39.57 -24.92
C GLY A 683 1.45 39.94 -24.09
N LEU A 684 2.62 39.67 -24.67
CA LEU A 684 4.00 39.97 -24.28
C LEU A 684 4.27 41.14 -23.31
N VAL A 685 5.35 41.03 -22.48
CA VAL A 685 6.61 41.83 -22.59
C VAL A 685 7.58 41.63 -21.37
N LEU A 686 8.83 41.29 -21.70
CA LEU A 686 10.18 41.60 -21.11
C LEU A 686 10.62 41.26 -19.66
N ALA A 687 11.61 40.34 -19.62
CA ALA A 687 12.97 40.43 -19.03
C ALA A 687 13.31 41.40 -17.86
N SER A 688 13.90 40.84 -16.78
CA SER A 688 15.17 41.27 -16.12
C SER A 688 15.40 40.38 -14.88
N ALA A 689 16.48 39.59 -14.84
CA ALA A 689 17.77 39.90 -14.21
C ALA A 689 17.69 40.12 -12.68
N GLY A 690 18.31 39.22 -11.91
CA GLY A 690 18.40 39.31 -10.45
C GLY A 690 19.33 38.27 -9.84
N SER A 691 20.58 38.19 -10.31
CA SER A 691 21.66 37.48 -9.64
C SER A 691 22.79 38.46 -9.36
N MET A 692 23.05 38.76 -8.08
CA MET A 692 24.37 38.96 -7.46
C MET A 692 24.27 39.83 -6.21
N LEU A 693 24.68 39.26 -5.07
CA LEU A 693 25.25 40.02 -3.96
C LEU A 693 26.31 39.15 -3.29
N VAL A 694 27.59 39.30 -3.68
CA VAL A 694 28.75 39.16 -2.77
C VAL A 694 29.95 39.93 -3.38
N ALA A 695 30.41 40.95 -2.62
CA ALA A 695 31.77 41.52 -2.52
C ALA A 695 32.47 42.05 -3.81
N LYS A 696 33.33 43.08 -3.83
CA LYS A 696 34.19 43.67 -2.81
C LYS A 696 34.69 45.04 -3.34
N LYS A 697 34.45 46.08 -2.55
CA LYS A 697 35.22 47.32 -2.32
C LYS A 697 36.60 47.45 -3.02
N ARG A 698 36.85 48.56 -3.75
CA ARG A 698 37.89 49.61 -3.52
C ARG A 698 38.12 50.59 -4.69
N HIS A 699 38.55 51.80 -4.31
CA HIS A 699 38.89 53.03 -5.05
C HIS A 699 37.68 53.94 -5.32
N GLU A 700 37.52 55.13 -4.72
CA GLU A 700 38.35 55.99 -3.86
C GLU A 700 37.53 56.56 -2.70
#